data_AF-A0A8R2M9A7-F1
#
_entry.id   AF-A0A8R2M9A7-F1
#
_cell.length_a   1.000
_cell.length_b   1.000
_cell.length_c   1.000
_cell.angle_alpha   90.00
_cell.angle_beta   90.00
_cell.angle_gamma   90.00
#
_symmetry.space_group_name_H-M   'P 1'
#
loop_
_entity.id
_entity.type
_entity.pdbx_description
1 polymer ?
#
loop_
_entity_poly.entity_id
_entity_poly.type
_entity_poly.pdbx_seq_one_letter_code
_entity_poly.pdbx_strand_id
1 'polypeptide(L)'
;MEDEEDPFEGSMAVGSETTEAEREFVKILDQMREAENLKLYSDVYTKLYDSYFKIKDENFGHIEEINALKTKLQRFDDTVSDYIQEITEANKTIERLRADIEEARALADAMHARELLSVESLETMKKTVTRLEKELDARKRAGDDDAGATSAVKEKEKFEKEKARLQGELDGVKLRLTNALSYQEELEQRNTSAEETIAKLEEQLEEADNNAVRQNRLVDHLKSESDTLKSEVERRGVSIGSLNDKITKAERMLERRDKQLRDLTARLEAAQLEQEAASAKATQLREQLDNLHIEFDKNKQALTNTTKELKNMIDDGNRLRAELTKLTKQAVQQMKKYQLLEQNKANVESERERLRQQVSVMEREIMLSKKQAESDKREIENLNREKDIMNKNMQKIQNEAMENLQMLNLQEQRRKQLEHELEINATQINKQRLIIRQLEKDKDRMLEETIALNEKIDEISEEVRLRTADILDLKKALREESLNARKLSVALDATRAERNMLHKNYTEALDEIQDLKQKLKMLAYQIEQLKEDISGKEVGLKTCEGTLSKCNKKNEQLRAEVQNGQAKLAEARVEITALKQEEARLNRIVQEGDAARAKLMKELEGLMNERDVVGAQLVRRNDEIALLYEKIRILEVTLQRGERQYEQRVEDIRLLRLEIIRLRKEKNLLSKGIENMTDLRLEVFNLERELGRERLRVRALEEALETPLNVHRWRKLQGTDPESVQLTQKLRLTQKKVLAQSEMLVLKDRELKETRNLYSAVKDMLALQPSPEIQQTLNRTQRALAQRTSKMKCLIAELSMREKQATDLRLELDRLNADLQSYKQKYYELKRALDADEARRLKVPTPVTTPAAPIS
;
A
#
# COMPACT_ATOMS: atom_id res chain seq x y z
N MET A 1 -42.22 -29.37 49.43
CA MET A 1 -41.73 -30.75 49.25
C MET A 1 -42.00 -31.11 47.81
N GLU A 2 -41.06 -30.73 46.98
CA GLU A 2 -40.81 -31.09 45.58
C GLU A 2 -39.35 -30.62 45.41
N ASP A 3 -38.49 -31.48 44.90
CA ASP A 3 -37.06 -31.39 45.18
C ASP A 3 -36.33 -30.44 44.22
N GLU A 4 -35.44 -29.60 44.77
CA GLU A 4 -34.55 -28.74 43.98
C GLU A 4 -33.39 -29.59 43.44
N GLU A 5 -33.50 -30.06 42.20
CA GLU A 5 -32.37 -30.69 41.49
C GLU A 5 -31.26 -29.66 41.24
N ASP A 6 -30.10 -29.87 41.88
CA ASP A 6 -28.94 -28.99 41.80
C ASP A 6 -28.36 -28.98 40.37
N PRO A 7 -28.33 -27.82 39.66
CA PRO A 7 -27.86 -27.77 38.26
C PRO A 7 -26.39 -28.13 38.05
N PHE A 8 -25.61 -28.37 39.11
CA PHE A 8 -24.15 -28.50 39.03
C PHE A 8 -23.64 -29.89 38.60
N GLU A 9 -24.40 -30.97 38.80
CA GLU A 9 -23.89 -32.34 38.52
C GLU A 9 -23.70 -32.63 37.03
N GLY A 10 -24.53 -32.03 36.15
CA GLY A 10 -24.47 -32.27 34.70
C GLY A 10 -23.14 -31.91 34.04
N SER A 11 -22.34 -31.03 34.67
CA SER A 11 -20.99 -30.67 34.19
C SER A 11 -19.94 -31.73 34.57
N MET A 12 -20.04 -32.32 35.76
CA MET A 12 -19.05 -33.29 36.24
C MET A 12 -19.20 -34.68 35.60
N ALA A 13 -20.42 -35.10 35.27
CA ALA A 13 -20.66 -36.38 34.60
C ALA A 13 -19.89 -36.50 33.26
N VAL A 14 -20.00 -35.48 32.41
CA VAL A 14 -19.40 -35.43 31.06
C VAL A 14 -17.87 -35.42 31.10
N GLY A 15 -17.26 -34.95 32.20
CA GLY A 15 -15.82 -35.02 32.42
C GLY A 15 -15.33 -36.44 32.70
N SER A 16 -16.04 -37.16 33.58
CA SER A 16 -15.66 -38.50 34.06
C SER A 16 -15.50 -39.51 32.92
N GLU A 17 -16.53 -39.65 32.09
CA GLU A 17 -16.59 -40.64 31.00
C GLU A 17 -15.45 -40.48 29.98
N THR A 18 -15.02 -39.23 29.69
CA THR A 18 -13.89 -38.99 28.77
C THR A 18 -12.62 -39.65 29.25
N THR A 19 -12.28 -39.49 30.53
CA THR A 19 -11.02 -40.02 31.07
C THR A 19 -10.99 -41.54 31.06
N GLU A 20 -12.15 -42.19 31.11
CA GLU A 20 -12.27 -43.65 31.05
C GLU A 20 -12.21 -44.15 29.60
N ALA A 21 -12.92 -43.50 28.67
CA ALA A 21 -12.84 -43.77 27.23
C ALA A 21 -11.42 -43.54 26.67
N GLU A 22 -10.70 -42.51 27.13
CA GLU A 22 -9.28 -42.28 26.82
C GLU A 22 -8.39 -43.43 27.29
N ARG A 23 -8.60 -43.91 28.52
CA ARG A 23 -7.85 -45.03 29.11
C ARG A 23 -8.15 -46.36 28.40
N GLU A 24 -9.39 -46.59 27.98
CA GLU A 24 -9.74 -47.76 27.16
C GLU A 24 -9.18 -47.67 25.74
N PHE A 25 -9.28 -46.51 25.08
CA PHE A 25 -8.72 -46.28 23.75
C PHE A 25 -7.22 -46.58 23.69
N VAL A 26 -6.42 -46.02 24.61
CA VAL A 26 -4.96 -46.27 24.66
C VAL A 26 -4.67 -47.75 24.87
N LYS A 27 -5.38 -48.39 25.81
CA LYS A 27 -5.22 -49.82 26.13
C LYS A 27 -5.55 -50.74 24.94
N ILE A 28 -6.60 -50.43 24.16
CA ILE A 28 -6.97 -51.17 22.95
C ILE A 28 -5.98 -50.88 21.81
N LEU A 29 -5.55 -49.63 21.65
CA LEU A 29 -4.58 -49.21 20.64
C LEU A 29 -3.24 -49.96 20.80
N ASP A 30 -2.75 -50.11 22.02
CA ASP A 30 -1.51 -50.83 22.30
C ASP A 30 -1.67 -52.35 22.10
N GLN A 31 -2.81 -52.96 22.46
CA GLN A 31 -3.11 -54.35 22.12
C GLN A 31 -3.17 -54.58 20.59
N MET A 32 -3.72 -53.63 19.83
CA MET A 32 -3.73 -53.66 18.36
C MET A 32 -2.33 -53.46 17.73
N ARG A 33 -1.40 -52.85 18.47
CA ARG A 33 0.01 -52.67 18.05
C ARG A 33 0.87 -53.89 18.35
N GLU A 34 0.58 -54.63 19.43
CA GLU A 34 1.27 -55.89 19.74
C GLU A 34 0.91 -57.00 18.74
N ALA A 35 -0.37 -57.13 18.37
CA ALA A 35 -0.84 -58.14 17.44
C ALA A 35 -0.55 -57.79 15.96
N GLU A 36 0.33 -58.55 15.30
CA GLU A 36 0.83 -58.23 13.95
C GLU A 36 -0.26 -58.10 12.87
N ASN A 37 -1.34 -58.86 13.00
CA ASN A 37 -2.50 -58.83 12.09
C ASN A 37 -3.45 -57.65 12.33
N LEU A 38 -3.35 -56.95 13.46
CA LEU A 38 -4.21 -55.81 13.82
C LEU A 38 -3.56 -54.44 13.61
N LYS A 39 -2.23 -54.39 13.46
CA LYS A 39 -1.47 -53.15 13.18
C LYS A 39 -2.06 -52.29 12.05
N LEU A 40 -2.55 -52.93 10.97
CA LEU A 40 -3.15 -52.24 9.81
C LEU A 40 -4.44 -51.46 10.15
N TYR A 41 -5.13 -51.82 11.25
CA TYR A 41 -6.35 -51.18 11.71
C TYR A 41 -6.11 -50.11 12.77
N SER A 42 -4.89 -50.02 13.34
CA SER A 42 -4.53 -49.00 14.35
C SER A 42 -4.81 -47.59 13.84
N ASP A 43 -4.39 -47.26 12.62
CA ASP A 43 -4.58 -45.94 12.00
C ASP A 43 -6.06 -45.60 11.75
N VAL A 44 -6.92 -46.61 11.58
CA VAL A 44 -8.36 -46.44 11.40
C VAL A 44 -9.02 -46.20 12.76
N TYR A 45 -8.58 -46.93 13.79
CA TYR A 45 -9.07 -46.77 15.15
C TYR A 45 -8.71 -45.39 15.73
N THR A 46 -7.47 -44.91 15.53
CA THR A 46 -7.09 -43.52 15.91
C THR A 46 -7.96 -42.49 15.20
N LYS A 47 -8.15 -42.57 13.88
CA LYS A 47 -8.98 -41.60 13.13
C LYS A 47 -10.45 -41.62 13.56
N LEU A 48 -10.97 -42.77 13.97
CA LEU A 48 -12.32 -42.89 14.53
C LEU A 48 -12.41 -42.19 15.89
N TYR A 49 -11.37 -42.33 16.73
CA TYR A 49 -11.27 -41.68 18.02
C TYR A 49 -11.11 -40.15 17.90
N ASP A 50 -10.22 -39.68 17.01
CA ASP A 50 -10.06 -38.25 16.69
C ASP A 50 -11.39 -37.63 16.22
N SER A 51 -12.13 -38.36 15.38
CA SER A 51 -13.45 -37.93 14.91
C SER A 51 -14.52 -37.96 16.00
N TYR A 52 -14.47 -38.90 16.94
CA TYR A 52 -15.35 -38.93 18.11
C TYR A 52 -15.09 -37.73 19.03
N PHE A 53 -13.82 -37.47 19.35
CA PHE A 53 -13.43 -36.35 20.21
C PHE A 53 -13.85 -35.02 19.60
N LYS A 54 -13.60 -34.81 18.30
CA LYS A 54 -14.07 -33.61 17.59
C LYS A 54 -15.59 -33.43 17.64
N ILE A 55 -16.36 -34.50 17.47
CA ILE A 55 -17.83 -34.46 17.58
C ILE A 55 -18.27 -34.20 19.03
N LYS A 56 -17.50 -34.65 20.03
CA LYS A 56 -17.76 -34.30 21.45
C LYS A 56 -17.54 -32.80 21.69
N ASP A 57 -16.46 -32.22 21.19
CA ASP A 57 -16.17 -30.79 21.32
C ASP A 57 -17.23 -29.92 20.61
N GLU A 58 -17.64 -30.32 19.40
CA GLU A 58 -18.72 -29.65 18.65
C GLU A 58 -20.07 -29.73 19.39
N ASN A 59 -20.41 -30.90 19.96
CA ASN A 59 -21.60 -31.05 20.80
C ASN A 59 -21.52 -30.24 22.11
N PHE A 60 -20.35 -30.15 22.75
CA PHE A 60 -20.16 -29.34 23.96
C PHE A 60 -20.40 -27.86 23.66
N GLY A 61 -19.84 -27.34 22.56
CA GLY A 61 -20.12 -25.98 22.09
C GLY A 61 -21.61 -25.73 21.85
N HIS A 62 -22.33 -26.67 21.22
CA HIS A 62 -23.78 -26.54 21.03
C HIS A 62 -24.57 -26.62 22.35
N ILE A 63 -24.11 -27.36 23.36
CA ILE A 63 -24.72 -27.37 24.71
C ILE A 63 -24.51 -26.01 25.39
N GLU A 64 -23.33 -25.40 25.29
CA GLU A 64 -23.07 -24.04 25.76
C GLU A 64 -23.96 -23.01 25.03
N GLU A 65 -24.10 -23.11 23.70
CA GLU A 65 -25.00 -22.24 22.92
C GLU A 65 -26.47 -22.39 23.36
N ILE A 66 -26.96 -23.63 23.54
CA ILE A 66 -28.32 -23.90 24.01
C ILE A 66 -28.54 -23.33 25.40
N ASN A 67 -27.60 -23.50 26.33
CA ASN A 67 -27.70 -22.95 27.68
C ASN A 67 -27.61 -21.41 27.67
N ALA A 68 -26.74 -20.81 26.86
CA ALA A 68 -26.67 -19.37 26.66
C ALA A 68 -27.93 -18.79 25.99
N LEU A 69 -28.66 -19.59 25.20
CA LEU A 69 -29.97 -19.22 24.65
C LEU A 69 -31.09 -19.36 25.69
N LYS A 70 -31.12 -20.42 26.50
CA LYS A 70 -32.05 -20.57 27.64
C LYS A 70 -31.93 -19.41 28.62
N THR A 71 -30.70 -19.03 29.02
CA THR A 71 -30.45 -17.89 29.92
C THR A 71 -30.84 -16.54 29.32
N LYS A 72 -30.89 -16.41 27.98
CA LYS A 72 -31.45 -15.22 27.30
C LYS A 72 -32.97 -15.26 27.28
N LEU A 73 -33.57 -16.43 27.01
CA LEU A 73 -35.02 -16.63 27.01
C LEU A 73 -35.61 -16.30 28.39
N GLN A 74 -35.05 -16.88 29.45
CA GLN A 74 -35.47 -16.61 30.84
C GLN A 74 -35.47 -15.11 31.13
N ARG A 75 -34.42 -14.36 30.77
CA ARG A 75 -34.36 -12.90 30.97
C ARG A 75 -35.42 -12.12 30.18
N PHE A 76 -35.88 -12.63 29.04
CA PHE A 76 -37.01 -12.05 28.33
C PHE A 76 -38.34 -12.40 29.01
N ASP A 77 -38.50 -13.63 29.51
CA ASP A 77 -39.68 -14.03 30.28
C ASP A 77 -39.78 -13.24 31.61
N ASP A 78 -38.66 -13.05 32.31
CA ASP A 78 -38.53 -12.21 33.51
C ASP A 78 -38.98 -10.77 33.22
N THR A 79 -38.43 -10.13 32.17
CA THR A 79 -38.80 -8.74 31.82
C THR A 79 -40.22 -8.60 31.28
N VAL A 80 -40.79 -9.64 30.67
CA VAL A 80 -42.22 -9.69 30.31
C VAL A 80 -43.09 -9.79 31.57
N SER A 81 -42.67 -10.57 32.58
CA SER A 81 -43.35 -10.63 33.87
C SER A 81 -43.33 -9.27 34.59
N ASP A 82 -42.18 -8.59 34.63
CA ASP A 82 -42.04 -7.25 35.20
C ASP A 82 -43.01 -6.26 34.54
N TYR A 83 -43.04 -6.20 33.20
CA TYR A 83 -43.97 -5.31 32.48
C TYR A 83 -45.44 -5.67 32.69
N ILE A 84 -45.79 -6.95 32.83
CA ILE A 84 -47.15 -7.36 33.19
C ILE A 84 -47.51 -6.87 34.59
N GLN A 85 -46.59 -6.95 35.56
CA GLN A 85 -46.82 -6.43 36.90
C GLN A 85 -47.00 -4.90 36.88
N GLU A 86 -46.09 -4.14 36.25
CA GLU A 86 -46.20 -2.68 36.09
C GLU A 86 -47.56 -2.28 35.49
N ILE A 87 -48.02 -2.98 34.45
CA ILE A 87 -49.32 -2.73 33.81
C ILE A 87 -50.49 -3.00 34.79
N THR A 88 -50.43 -4.05 35.62
CA THR A 88 -51.49 -4.28 36.62
C THR A 88 -51.50 -3.24 37.74
N GLU A 89 -50.33 -2.72 38.15
CA GLU A 89 -50.23 -1.67 39.17
C GLU A 89 -50.66 -0.30 38.64
N ALA A 90 -50.31 0.03 37.40
CA ALA A 90 -50.83 1.20 36.69
C ALA A 90 -52.36 1.14 36.57
N ASN A 91 -52.94 -0.01 36.20
CA ASN A 91 -54.40 -0.16 36.10
C ASN A 91 -55.11 0.04 37.45
N LYS A 92 -54.62 -0.56 38.55
CA LYS A 92 -55.16 -0.30 39.91
C LYS A 92 -55.12 1.18 40.27
N THR A 93 -54.04 1.87 39.88
CA THR A 93 -53.88 3.31 40.12
C THR A 93 -54.87 4.14 39.30
N ILE A 94 -55.12 3.77 38.04
CA ILE A 94 -56.13 4.39 37.18
C ILE A 94 -57.55 4.17 37.72
N GLU A 95 -57.87 2.98 38.24
CA GLU A 95 -59.17 2.71 38.86
C GLU A 95 -59.40 3.57 40.11
N ARG A 96 -58.39 3.70 40.99
CA ARG A 96 -58.49 4.59 42.16
C ARG A 96 -58.70 6.05 41.74
N LEU A 97 -57.89 6.56 40.82
CA LEU A 97 -58.02 7.94 40.34
C LEU A 97 -59.36 8.21 39.65
N ARG A 98 -60.01 7.20 39.06
CA ARG A 98 -61.39 7.33 38.55
C ARG A 98 -62.42 7.44 39.66
N ALA A 99 -62.27 6.68 40.75
CA ALA A 99 -63.12 6.83 41.94
C ALA A 99 -62.92 8.20 42.60
N ASP A 100 -61.66 8.63 42.78
CA ASP A 100 -61.27 9.94 43.33
C ASP A 100 -61.94 11.10 42.53
N ILE A 101 -62.04 10.97 41.19
CA ILE A 101 -62.71 11.94 40.30
C ILE A 101 -64.24 11.92 40.43
N GLU A 102 -64.84 10.75 40.60
CA GLU A 102 -66.31 10.61 40.71
C GLU A 102 -66.81 11.15 42.06
N GLU A 103 -66.05 10.95 43.14
CA GLU A 103 -66.32 11.57 44.44
C GLU A 103 -66.16 13.10 44.39
N ALA A 104 -65.10 13.60 43.75
CA ALA A 104 -64.89 15.04 43.57
C ALA A 104 -66.03 15.72 42.77
N ARG A 105 -66.63 15.03 41.79
CA ARG A 105 -67.82 15.49 41.08
C ARG A 105 -69.04 15.56 41.99
N ALA A 106 -69.33 14.50 42.74
CA ALA A 106 -70.46 14.47 43.67
C ALA A 106 -70.36 15.57 44.74
N LEU A 107 -69.14 15.87 45.22
CA LEU A 107 -68.88 16.99 46.12
C LEU A 107 -69.11 18.36 45.46
N ALA A 108 -68.67 18.54 44.21
CA ALA A 108 -68.90 19.78 43.46
C ALA A 108 -70.39 20.06 43.21
N ASP A 109 -71.15 19.03 42.81
CA ASP A 109 -72.61 19.14 42.62
C ASP A 109 -73.33 19.46 43.94
N ALA A 110 -72.92 18.83 45.05
CA ALA A 110 -73.45 19.11 46.38
C ALA A 110 -73.13 20.53 46.88
N MET A 111 -71.96 21.08 46.54
CA MET A 111 -71.62 22.48 46.81
C MET A 111 -72.46 23.44 45.97
N HIS A 112 -72.62 23.17 44.67
CA HIS A 112 -73.39 24.02 43.76
C HIS A 112 -74.89 24.05 44.15
N ALA A 113 -75.43 22.94 44.65
CA ALA A 113 -76.79 22.88 45.21
C ALA A 113 -76.95 23.73 46.50
N ARG A 114 -75.94 23.73 47.39
CA ARG A 114 -75.93 24.60 48.59
C ARG A 114 -75.83 26.08 48.23
N GLU A 115 -75.06 26.43 47.19
CA GLU A 115 -74.93 27.81 46.74
C GLU A 115 -76.25 28.37 46.17
N LEU A 116 -76.97 27.58 45.37
CA LEU A 116 -78.32 27.92 44.88
C LEU A 116 -79.28 28.25 46.03
N LEU A 117 -79.38 27.38 47.05
CA LEU A 117 -80.22 27.61 48.23
C LEU A 117 -79.80 28.87 49.03
N SER A 118 -78.50 29.16 49.09
CA SER A 118 -77.98 30.38 49.72
C SER A 118 -78.38 31.64 48.95
N VAL A 119 -78.36 31.59 47.61
CA VAL A 119 -78.78 32.72 46.76
C VAL A 119 -80.28 32.99 46.87
N GLU A 120 -81.12 31.95 46.90
CA GLU A 120 -82.57 32.09 47.14
C GLU A 120 -82.86 32.71 48.51
N SER A 121 -82.17 32.25 49.56
CA SER A 121 -82.27 32.82 50.92
C SER A 121 -81.88 34.31 50.94
N LEU A 122 -80.77 34.69 50.30
CA LEU A 122 -80.34 36.09 50.19
C LEU A 122 -81.33 36.96 49.41
N GLU A 123 -82.03 36.42 48.40
CA GLU A 123 -83.03 37.18 47.65
C GLU A 123 -84.33 37.39 48.44
N THR A 124 -84.73 36.43 49.28
CA THR A 124 -85.86 36.63 50.21
C THR A 124 -85.53 37.66 51.30
N MET A 125 -84.31 37.64 51.85
CA MET A 125 -83.85 38.64 52.84
C MET A 125 -83.81 40.07 52.27
N LYS A 126 -83.44 40.26 50.99
CA LYS A 126 -83.52 41.58 50.33
C LYS A 126 -84.97 42.09 50.22
N LYS A 127 -85.95 41.19 50.07
CA LYS A 127 -87.39 41.53 50.00
C LYS A 127 -88.00 41.85 51.38
N THR A 128 -87.39 41.41 52.49
CA THR A 128 -87.85 41.78 53.84
C THR A 128 -87.25 43.11 54.31
N VAL A 129 -85.97 43.37 54.06
CA VAL A 129 -85.32 44.67 54.39
C VAL A 129 -86.04 45.84 53.74
N THR A 130 -86.31 45.75 52.43
CA THR A 130 -87.01 46.80 51.65
C THR A 130 -88.50 47.01 52.03
N ARG A 131 -89.06 46.16 52.89
CA ARG A 131 -90.36 46.37 53.55
C ARG A 131 -90.21 47.14 54.86
N LEU A 132 -89.26 46.74 55.70
CA LEU A 132 -89.03 47.36 57.02
C LEU A 132 -88.55 48.82 56.90
N GLU A 133 -87.76 49.15 55.89
CA GLU A 133 -87.35 50.54 55.60
C GLU A 133 -88.56 51.47 55.38
N LYS A 134 -89.62 50.98 54.74
CA LYS A 134 -90.86 51.75 54.49
C LYS A 134 -91.75 51.88 55.74
N GLU A 135 -91.68 50.92 56.66
CA GLU A 135 -92.41 50.97 57.93
C GLU A 135 -91.72 51.90 58.95
N LEU A 136 -90.39 52.07 58.85
CA LEU A 136 -89.62 52.93 59.76
C LEU A 136 -89.86 54.44 59.53
N ASP A 137 -89.95 54.88 58.27
CA ASP A 137 -90.19 56.29 57.93
C ASP A 137 -91.62 56.75 58.28
N ALA A 138 -92.59 55.83 58.29
CA ALA A 138 -93.97 56.13 58.64
C ALA A 138 -94.17 56.45 60.14
N ARG A 139 -93.27 56.00 61.03
CA ARG A 139 -93.47 56.02 62.49
C ARG A 139 -92.85 57.20 63.25
N LYS A 140 -92.24 58.17 62.58
CA LYS A 140 -91.56 59.32 63.21
C LYS A 140 -92.42 60.59 63.40
N ARG A 141 -93.75 60.46 63.60
CA ARG A 141 -94.67 61.59 63.86
C ARG A 141 -95.84 61.17 64.81
N ALA A 142 -96.14 62.01 65.83
CA ALA A 142 -97.19 61.91 66.89
C ALA A 142 -96.90 61.07 68.17
N GLY A 143 -97.55 61.41 69.32
CA GLY A 143 -97.35 60.87 70.69
C GLY A 143 -98.48 61.21 71.72
N ASP A 144 -98.16 61.19 73.04
CA ASP A 144 -98.88 61.79 74.22
C ASP A 144 -100.17 61.03 74.73
N ASP A 145 -100.79 61.09 75.95
CA ASP A 145 -100.56 61.46 77.40
C ASP A 145 -101.87 61.11 78.23
N ASP A 146 -102.11 61.11 79.57
CA ASP A 146 -101.40 61.02 80.89
C ASP A 146 -102.44 60.80 82.08
N ALA A 147 -101.99 60.54 83.34
CA ALA A 147 -102.67 60.68 84.68
C ALA A 147 -103.84 59.73 85.11
N GLY A 148 -104.31 59.61 86.39
CA GLY A 148 -103.78 60.05 87.71
C GLY A 148 -104.81 60.08 88.90
N ALA A 149 -104.30 60.15 90.15
CA ALA A 149 -104.92 60.60 91.42
C ALA A 149 -105.84 59.70 92.33
N THR A 150 -106.57 60.30 93.32
CA THR A 150 -106.52 59.85 94.76
C THR A 150 -107.74 60.12 95.70
N SER A 151 -107.68 59.57 96.94
CA SER A 151 -108.38 59.97 98.21
C SER A 151 -109.88 59.64 98.42
N ALA A 152 -110.47 59.58 99.63
CA ALA A 152 -110.25 58.81 100.89
C ALA A 152 -111.19 59.35 102.04
N VAL A 153 -111.25 58.66 103.19
CA VAL A 153 -111.85 59.14 104.47
C VAL A 153 -113.39 59.37 104.53
N LYS A 154 -114.16 58.42 104.00
CA LYS A 154 -115.40 57.96 104.69
C LYS A 154 -115.31 56.47 105.09
N GLU A 155 -114.10 56.05 105.40
CA GLU A 155 -113.77 54.75 105.96
C GLU A 155 -113.94 54.76 107.49
N LYS A 156 -114.71 53.80 108.02
CA LYS A 156 -114.27 52.99 109.17
C LYS A 156 -115.17 51.78 109.37
N GLU A 157 -116.45 51.99 109.64
CA GLU A 157 -117.35 50.94 110.13
C GLU A 157 -117.69 49.84 109.11
N LYS A 158 -117.55 50.10 107.80
CA LYS A 158 -117.70 49.05 106.78
C LYS A 158 -116.49 48.12 106.70
N PHE A 159 -115.28 48.59 107.05
CA PHE A 159 -114.03 47.90 106.73
C PHE A 159 -113.74 46.69 107.61
N GLU A 160 -114.20 46.65 108.86
CA GLU A 160 -113.88 45.53 109.76
C GLU A 160 -114.51 44.20 109.29
N LYS A 161 -115.71 44.25 108.70
CA LYS A 161 -116.36 43.05 108.12
C LYS A 161 -115.74 42.62 106.80
N GLU A 162 -115.21 43.56 106.01
CA GLU A 162 -114.58 43.27 104.72
C GLU A 162 -113.15 42.75 104.89
N LYS A 163 -112.39 43.28 105.85
CA LYS A 163 -111.06 42.82 106.26
C LYS A 163 -111.02 41.32 106.57
N ALA A 164 -112.03 40.81 107.25
CA ALA A 164 -112.12 39.39 107.61
C ALA A 164 -112.23 38.45 106.39
N ARG A 165 -112.95 38.87 105.33
CA ARG A 165 -113.06 38.10 104.07
C ARG A 165 -111.75 38.15 103.27
N LEU A 166 -111.21 39.36 103.10
CA LEU A 166 -110.00 39.58 102.30
C LEU A 166 -108.77 38.88 102.88
N GLN A 167 -108.69 38.70 104.21
CA GLN A 167 -107.61 37.95 104.85
C GLN A 167 -107.57 36.48 104.40
N GLY A 168 -108.72 35.79 104.35
CA GLY A 168 -108.79 34.40 103.92
C GLY A 168 -108.46 34.20 102.43
N GLU A 169 -108.90 35.14 101.58
CA GLU A 169 -108.56 35.14 100.15
C GLU A 169 -107.06 35.39 99.94
N LEU A 170 -106.46 36.32 100.69
CA LEU A 170 -105.03 36.62 100.66
C LEU A 170 -104.17 35.41 101.03
N ASP A 171 -104.50 34.69 102.11
CA ASP A 171 -103.71 33.56 102.58
C ASP A 171 -103.84 32.34 101.62
N GLY A 172 -105.00 32.16 100.97
CA GLY A 172 -105.19 31.21 99.87
C GLY A 172 -104.54 31.60 98.53
N VAL A 173 -104.05 32.83 98.39
CA VAL A 173 -103.18 33.26 97.27
C VAL A 173 -101.71 33.04 97.63
N LYS A 174 -101.28 33.39 98.84
CA LYS A 174 -99.90 33.16 99.32
C LYS A 174 -99.46 31.70 99.16
N LEU A 175 -100.30 30.74 99.55
CA LEU A 175 -99.97 29.31 99.44
C LEU A 175 -99.78 28.85 97.98
N ARG A 176 -100.53 29.43 97.03
CA ARG A 176 -100.35 29.14 95.60
C ARG A 176 -99.10 29.82 95.05
N LEU A 177 -98.76 31.01 95.53
CA LEU A 177 -97.53 31.71 95.16
C LEU A 177 -96.28 30.96 95.63
N THR A 178 -96.25 30.45 96.88
CA THR A 178 -95.10 29.66 97.36
C THR A 178 -94.89 28.38 96.57
N ASN A 179 -95.98 27.67 96.22
CA ASN A 179 -95.88 26.44 95.41
C ASN A 179 -95.44 26.72 93.97
N ALA A 180 -95.83 27.87 93.40
CA ALA A 180 -95.38 28.28 92.07
C ALA A 180 -93.89 28.67 92.08
N LEU A 181 -93.43 29.39 93.11
CA LEU A 181 -92.02 29.75 93.27
C LEU A 181 -91.13 28.52 93.45
N SER A 182 -91.50 27.55 94.29
CA SER A 182 -90.69 26.33 94.45
C SER A 182 -90.60 25.49 93.17
N TYR A 183 -91.67 25.46 92.36
CA TYR A 183 -91.64 24.78 91.06
C TYR A 183 -90.80 25.55 90.01
N GLN A 184 -90.74 26.88 90.12
CA GLN A 184 -89.85 27.69 89.29
C GLN A 184 -88.37 27.48 89.69
N GLU A 185 -88.04 27.44 90.98
CA GLU A 185 -86.68 27.12 91.46
C GLU A 185 -86.22 25.71 91.01
N GLU A 186 -87.11 24.70 91.02
CA GLU A 186 -86.82 23.37 90.46
C GLU A 186 -86.51 23.39 88.95
N LEU A 187 -87.22 24.22 88.18
CA LEU A 187 -87.00 24.35 86.74
C LEU A 187 -85.73 25.14 86.43
N GLU A 188 -85.43 26.20 87.18
CA GLU A 188 -84.21 27.00 87.03
C GLU A 188 -82.97 26.15 87.37
N GLN A 189 -83.00 25.32 88.43
CA GLN A 189 -81.93 24.36 88.74
C GLN A 189 -81.75 23.26 87.66
N ARG A 190 -82.84 22.80 87.04
CA ARG A 190 -82.75 21.87 85.90
C ARG A 190 -82.17 22.53 84.66
N ASN A 191 -82.51 23.79 84.40
CA ASN A 191 -82.02 24.50 83.23
C ASN A 191 -80.52 24.82 83.34
N THR A 192 -80.05 25.32 84.49
CA THR A 192 -78.62 25.56 84.72
C THR A 192 -77.79 24.27 84.69
N SER A 193 -78.30 23.16 85.24
CA SER A 193 -77.60 21.87 85.14
C SER A 193 -77.56 21.32 83.70
N ALA A 194 -78.56 21.61 82.86
CA ALA A 194 -78.52 21.28 81.44
C ALA A 194 -77.50 22.16 80.69
N GLU A 195 -77.51 23.48 80.90
CA GLU A 195 -76.54 24.43 80.33
C GLU A 195 -75.09 24.06 80.71
N GLU A 196 -74.85 23.67 81.97
CA GLU A 196 -73.57 23.13 82.43
C GLU A 196 -73.15 21.85 81.69
N THR A 197 -74.09 20.97 81.30
CA THR A 197 -73.74 19.77 80.52
C THR A 197 -73.50 20.06 79.04
N ILE A 198 -74.19 21.07 78.48
CA ILE A 198 -73.96 21.52 77.10
C ILE A 198 -72.57 22.12 76.97
N ALA A 199 -72.19 23.06 77.84
CA ALA A 199 -70.87 23.69 77.82
C ALA A 199 -69.71 22.66 77.93
N LYS A 200 -69.87 21.62 78.76
CA LYS A 200 -68.89 20.53 78.91
C LYS A 200 -68.80 19.62 77.68
N LEU A 201 -69.86 19.51 76.90
CA LEU A 201 -69.87 18.76 75.62
C LEU A 201 -69.32 19.61 74.47
N GLU A 202 -69.56 20.92 74.48
CA GLU A 202 -68.96 21.87 73.53
C GLU A 202 -67.44 21.97 73.72
N GLU A 203 -66.95 22.06 74.96
CA GLU A 203 -65.52 22.01 75.30
C GLU A 203 -64.85 20.70 74.82
N GLN A 204 -65.52 19.56 75.03
CA GLN A 204 -65.03 18.24 74.54
C GLN A 204 -65.05 18.13 73.01
N LEU A 205 -66.02 18.76 72.33
CA LEU A 205 -66.06 18.82 70.86
C LEU A 205 -64.95 19.71 70.30
N GLU A 206 -64.70 20.89 70.87
CA GLU A 206 -63.57 21.73 70.46
C GLU A 206 -62.22 21.04 70.70
N GLU A 207 -62.03 20.34 71.82
CA GLU A 207 -60.79 19.58 72.06
C GLU A 207 -60.64 18.41 71.07
N ALA A 208 -61.74 17.70 70.74
CA ALA A 208 -61.73 16.63 69.74
C ALA A 208 -61.37 17.15 68.34
N ASP A 209 -62.00 18.23 67.87
CA ASP A 209 -61.72 18.83 66.55
C ASP A 209 -60.29 19.39 66.47
N ASN A 210 -59.83 20.07 67.52
CA ASN A 210 -58.45 20.56 67.58
C ASN A 210 -57.43 19.41 67.52
N ASN A 211 -57.70 18.27 68.16
CA ASN A 211 -56.84 17.09 68.07
C ASN A 211 -56.94 16.41 66.70
N ALA A 212 -58.12 16.31 66.09
CA ALA A 212 -58.28 15.80 64.73
C ALA A 212 -57.53 16.65 63.69
N VAL A 213 -57.59 17.98 63.79
CA VAL A 213 -56.84 18.91 62.91
C VAL A 213 -55.32 18.77 63.11
N ARG A 214 -54.84 18.58 64.34
CA ARG A 214 -53.41 18.29 64.60
C ARG A 214 -52.99 16.95 64.00
N GLN A 215 -53.81 15.91 64.17
CA GLN A 215 -53.52 14.56 63.68
C GLN A 215 -53.52 14.51 62.14
N ASN A 216 -54.47 15.16 61.47
CA ASN A 216 -54.49 15.27 60.01
C ASN A 216 -53.27 16.04 59.48
N ARG A 217 -52.88 17.16 60.10
CA ARG A 217 -51.65 17.89 59.71
C ARG A 217 -50.39 17.05 59.87
N LEU A 218 -50.30 16.23 60.92
CA LEU A 218 -49.19 15.28 61.10
C LEU A 218 -49.20 14.18 60.03
N VAL A 219 -50.37 13.61 59.73
CA VAL A 219 -50.55 12.61 58.67
C VAL A 219 -50.18 13.16 57.30
N ASP A 220 -50.58 14.38 56.95
CA ASP A 220 -50.28 14.98 55.65
C ASP A 220 -48.80 15.43 55.54
N HIS A 221 -48.17 15.85 56.65
CA HIS A 221 -46.73 16.06 56.69
C HIS A 221 -45.97 14.75 56.47
N LEU A 222 -46.36 13.66 57.14
CA LEU A 222 -45.73 12.34 56.99
C LEU A 222 -45.98 11.72 55.59
N LYS A 223 -47.13 11.96 54.96
CA LYS A 223 -47.36 11.63 53.54
C LYS A 223 -46.37 12.38 52.64
N SER A 224 -46.25 13.69 52.82
CA SER A 224 -45.34 14.54 52.03
C SER A 224 -43.86 14.12 52.20
N GLU A 225 -43.44 13.75 53.41
CA GLU A 225 -42.11 13.15 53.63
C GLU A 225 -41.98 11.75 53.01
N SER A 226 -43.00 10.90 53.09
CA SER A 226 -42.99 9.59 52.44
C SER A 226 -42.88 9.69 50.92
N ASP A 227 -43.63 10.60 50.30
CA ASP A 227 -43.66 10.75 48.84
C ASP A 227 -42.42 11.47 48.29
N THR A 228 -41.82 12.40 49.05
CA THR A 228 -40.49 12.95 48.71
C THR A 228 -39.39 11.91 48.87
N LEU A 229 -39.43 11.06 49.91
CA LEU A 229 -38.49 9.95 50.08
C LEU A 229 -38.64 8.88 48.99
N LYS A 230 -39.86 8.50 48.58
CA LYS A 230 -40.09 7.63 47.40
C LYS A 230 -39.50 8.26 46.14
N SER A 231 -39.81 9.53 45.89
CA SER A 231 -39.28 10.28 44.75
C SER A 231 -37.74 10.37 44.76
N GLU A 232 -37.09 10.34 45.92
CA GLU A 232 -35.64 10.20 46.03
C GLU A 232 -35.14 8.78 45.79
N VAL A 233 -35.82 7.76 46.33
CA VAL A 233 -35.49 6.34 46.12
C VAL A 233 -35.60 5.97 44.65
N GLU A 234 -36.65 6.39 43.95
CA GLU A 234 -36.83 6.20 42.50
C GLU A 234 -35.73 6.90 41.70
N ARG A 235 -35.44 8.19 41.98
CA ARG A 235 -34.37 8.92 41.29
C ARG A 235 -32.98 8.31 41.56
N ARG A 236 -32.74 7.77 42.76
CA ARG A 236 -31.53 6.99 43.08
C ARG A 236 -31.53 5.65 42.35
N GLY A 237 -32.67 4.96 42.25
CA GLY A 237 -32.85 3.72 41.51
C GLY A 237 -32.55 3.86 40.02
N VAL A 238 -33.11 4.88 39.36
CA VAL A 238 -32.81 5.23 37.96
C VAL A 238 -31.33 5.58 37.78
N SER A 239 -30.74 6.31 38.73
CA SER A 239 -29.31 6.63 38.71
C SER A 239 -28.43 5.37 38.82
N ILE A 240 -28.73 4.48 39.78
CA ILE A 240 -28.07 3.17 39.99
C ILE A 240 -28.23 2.28 38.75
N GLY A 241 -29.43 2.20 38.17
CA GLY A 241 -29.67 1.50 36.91
C GLY A 241 -28.78 2.05 35.79
N SER A 242 -28.74 3.37 35.62
CA SER A 242 -27.86 4.02 34.63
C SER A 242 -26.36 3.81 34.88
N LEU A 243 -25.96 3.47 36.11
CA LEU A 243 -24.57 3.18 36.49
C LEU A 243 -24.25 1.70 36.26
N ASN A 244 -25.12 0.76 36.65
CA ASN A 244 -25.00 -0.66 36.29
C ASN A 244 -24.98 -0.85 34.77
N ASP A 245 -25.78 -0.08 34.04
CA ASP A 245 -25.83 -0.12 32.58
C ASP A 245 -24.53 0.44 31.94
N LYS A 246 -23.82 1.35 32.62
CA LYS A 246 -22.46 1.81 32.24
C LYS A 246 -21.38 0.81 32.65
N ILE A 247 -21.50 0.20 33.83
CA ILE A 247 -20.57 -0.83 34.34
C ILE A 247 -20.60 -2.05 33.42
N THR A 248 -21.77 -2.63 33.13
CA THR A 248 -21.89 -3.79 32.23
C THR A 248 -21.47 -3.49 30.79
N LYS A 249 -21.60 -2.24 30.32
CA LYS A 249 -21.02 -1.80 29.03
C LYS A 249 -19.49 -1.66 29.11
N ALA A 250 -18.94 -1.22 30.23
CA ALA A 250 -17.50 -1.15 30.47
C ALA A 250 -16.88 -2.56 30.62
N GLU A 251 -17.52 -3.48 31.33
CA GLU A 251 -17.11 -4.88 31.48
C GLU A 251 -17.05 -5.60 30.13
N ARG A 252 -18.11 -5.49 29.32
CA ARG A 252 -18.12 -6.05 27.94
C ARG A 252 -17.10 -5.38 27.02
N MET A 253 -16.67 -4.16 27.32
CA MET A 253 -15.58 -3.48 26.59
C MET A 253 -14.21 -3.91 27.08
N LEU A 254 -14.03 -4.14 28.39
CA LEU A 254 -12.83 -4.72 28.99
C LEU A 254 -12.61 -6.15 28.49
N GLU A 255 -13.61 -7.02 28.54
CA GLU A 255 -13.52 -8.40 28.03
C GLU A 255 -13.14 -8.44 26.54
N ARG A 256 -13.69 -7.53 25.72
CA ARG A 256 -13.27 -7.35 24.32
C ARG A 256 -11.85 -6.84 24.19
N ARG A 257 -11.40 -5.94 25.07
CA ARG A 257 -10.02 -5.42 25.08
C ARG A 257 -9.03 -6.46 25.56
N ASP A 258 -9.35 -7.27 26.56
CA ASP A 258 -8.55 -8.40 27.03
C ASP A 258 -8.39 -9.46 25.94
N LYS A 259 -9.47 -9.78 25.21
CA LYS A 259 -9.36 -10.68 24.06
C LYS A 259 -8.48 -10.08 22.95
N GLN A 260 -8.66 -8.80 22.63
CA GLN A 260 -7.79 -8.09 21.67
C GLN A 260 -6.32 -8.01 22.14
N LEU A 261 -6.07 -7.87 23.45
CA LEU A 261 -4.73 -7.88 24.03
C LEU A 261 -4.09 -9.27 23.94
N ARG A 262 -4.81 -10.34 24.29
CA ARG A 262 -4.33 -11.73 24.12
C ARG A 262 -4.00 -12.03 22.66
N ASP A 263 -4.88 -11.66 21.74
CA ASP A 263 -4.67 -11.81 20.28
C ASP A 263 -3.46 -11.01 19.78
N LEU A 264 -3.17 -9.84 20.38
CA LEU A 264 -2.01 -9.01 20.05
C LEU A 264 -0.71 -9.52 20.69
N THR A 265 -0.74 -10.02 21.93
CA THR A 265 0.41 -10.63 22.60
C THR A 265 0.86 -11.89 21.87
N ALA A 266 -0.06 -12.79 21.50
CA ALA A 266 0.27 -13.98 20.71
C ALA A 266 0.89 -13.63 19.34
N ARG A 267 0.43 -12.53 18.70
CA ARG A 267 1.04 -12.01 17.47
C ARG A 267 2.41 -11.37 17.71
N LEU A 268 2.62 -10.72 18.86
CA LEU A 268 3.90 -10.13 19.25
C LEU A 268 4.94 -11.23 19.51
N GLU A 269 4.57 -12.28 20.23
CA GLU A 269 5.42 -13.44 20.51
C GLU A 269 5.79 -14.18 19.21
N ALA A 270 4.83 -14.40 18.31
CA ALA A 270 5.09 -14.95 16.98
C ALA A 270 6.03 -14.06 16.15
N ALA A 271 5.81 -12.74 16.14
CA ALA A 271 6.67 -11.79 15.44
C ALA A 271 8.08 -11.68 16.06
N GLN A 272 8.21 -11.86 17.37
CA GLN A 272 9.51 -11.94 18.06
C GLN A 272 10.27 -13.20 17.67
N LEU A 273 9.59 -14.36 17.63
CA LEU A 273 10.20 -15.61 17.16
C LEU A 273 10.63 -15.53 15.68
N GLU A 274 9.83 -14.89 14.81
CA GLU A 274 10.23 -14.61 13.43
C GLU A 274 11.40 -13.61 13.36
N GLN A 275 11.42 -12.57 14.20
CA GLN A 275 12.51 -11.60 14.28
C GLN A 275 13.83 -12.25 14.77
N GLU A 276 13.77 -13.14 15.76
CA GLU A 276 14.93 -13.88 16.26
C GLU A 276 15.46 -14.86 15.20
N ALA A 277 14.57 -15.60 14.52
CA ALA A 277 14.95 -16.47 13.40
C ALA A 277 15.57 -15.67 12.23
N ALA A 278 15.00 -14.51 11.89
CA ALA A 278 15.56 -13.61 10.88
C ALA A 278 16.91 -13.01 11.30
N SER A 279 17.07 -12.66 12.58
CA SER A 279 18.31 -12.16 13.16
C SER A 279 19.44 -13.21 13.12
N ALA A 280 19.15 -14.44 13.55
CA ALA A 280 20.08 -15.57 13.48
C ALA A 280 20.48 -15.92 12.04
N LYS A 281 19.55 -15.79 11.08
CA LYS A 281 19.83 -15.96 9.65
C LYS A 281 20.67 -14.80 9.09
N ALA A 282 20.47 -13.57 9.58
CA ALA A 282 21.25 -12.41 9.20
C ALA A 282 22.68 -12.42 9.77
N THR A 283 22.90 -12.93 10.98
CA THR A 283 24.26 -13.15 11.50
C THR A 283 24.97 -14.26 10.73
N GLN A 284 24.31 -15.39 10.45
CA GLN A 284 24.88 -16.46 9.63
C GLN A 284 25.27 -15.97 8.21
N LEU A 285 24.45 -15.11 7.59
CA LEU A 285 24.78 -14.51 6.28
C LEU A 285 25.93 -13.49 6.36
N ARG A 286 26.11 -12.78 7.49
CA ARG A 286 27.28 -11.91 7.72
C ARG A 286 28.55 -12.73 7.88
N GLU A 287 28.53 -13.79 8.68
CA GLU A 287 29.67 -14.71 8.82
C GLU A 287 30.05 -15.34 7.47
N GLN A 288 29.07 -15.71 6.63
CA GLN A 288 29.35 -16.19 5.27
C GLN A 288 29.97 -15.09 4.38
N LEU A 289 29.51 -13.85 4.47
CA LEU A 289 30.09 -12.72 3.74
C LEU A 289 31.53 -12.39 4.20
N ASP A 290 31.80 -12.38 5.51
CA ASP A 290 33.13 -12.12 6.05
C ASP A 290 34.12 -13.23 5.66
N ASN A 291 33.70 -14.50 5.71
CA ASN A 291 34.50 -15.62 5.21
C ASN A 291 34.78 -15.50 3.69
N LEU A 292 33.78 -15.11 2.89
CA LEU A 292 33.98 -14.83 1.46
C LEU A 292 34.90 -13.62 1.22
N HIS A 293 34.89 -12.61 2.08
CA HIS A 293 35.79 -11.47 2.00
C HIS A 293 37.25 -11.87 2.30
N ILE A 294 37.44 -12.75 3.31
CA ILE A 294 38.75 -13.33 3.65
C ILE A 294 39.29 -14.18 2.48
N GLU A 295 38.46 -15.01 1.85
CA GLU A 295 38.86 -15.76 0.64
C GLU A 295 39.10 -14.85 -0.57
N PHE A 296 38.35 -13.76 -0.72
CA PHE A 296 38.58 -12.78 -1.77
C PHE A 296 39.94 -12.07 -1.59
N ASP A 297 40.29 -11.63 -0.38
CA ASP A 297 41.57 -10.99 -0.13
C ASP A 297 42.76 -11.96 -0.23
N LYS A 298 42.60 -13.25 0.13
CA LYS A 298 43.58 -14.31 -0.18
C LYS A 298 43.81 -14.45 -1.69
N ASN A 299 42.73 -14.58 -2.47
CA ASN A 299 42.81 -14.69 -3.93
C ASN A 299 43.42 -13.44 -4.60
N LYS A 300 43.10 -12.25 -4.08
CA LYS A 300 43.69 -10.97 -4.48
C LYS A 300 45.18 -10.89 -4.16
N GLN A 301 45.63 -11.34 -2.99
CA GLN A 301 47.06 -11.47 -2.68
C GLN A 301 47.75 -12.46 -3.63
N ALA A 302 47.18 -13.64 -3.86
CA ALA A 302 47.68 -14.63 -4.81
C ALA A 302 47.84 -14.03 -6.22
N LEU A 303 46.81 -13.33 -6.72
CA LEU A 303 46.84 -12.63 -8.01
C LEU A 303 47.94 -11.55 -8.08
N THR A 304 48.19 -10.80 -7.00
CA THR A 304 49.32 -9.85 -6.99
C THR A 304 50.69 -10.53 -6.98
N ASN A 305 50.80 -11.77 -6.51
CA ASN A 305 52.05 -12.53 -6.53
C ASN A 305 52.29 -13.17 -7.90
N THR A 306 51.29 -13.82 -8.50
CA THR A 306 51.39 -14.35 -9.87
C THR A 306 51.64 -13.22 -10.89
N THR A 307 51.14 -12.01 -10.63
CA THR A 307 51.43 -10.82 -11.47
C THR A 307 52.90 -10.37 -11.35
N LYS A 308 53.55 -10.51 -10.19
CA LYS A 308 55.00 -10.27 -10.03
C LYS A 308 55.82 -11.35 -10.74
N GLU A 309 55.41 -12.61 -10.62
CA GLU A 309 56.05 -13.75 -11.32
C GLU A 309 55.97 -13.61 -12.84
N LEU A 310 54.80 -13.24 -13.37
CA LEU A 310 54.61 -12.92 -14.79
C LEU A 310 55.49 -11.75 -15.24
N LYS A 311 55.66 -10.71 -14.40
CA LYS A 311 56.56 -9.61 -14.72
C LYS A 311 58.02 -10.07 -14.80
N ASN A 312 58.49 -10.87 -13.84
CA ASN A 312 59.84 -11.43 -13.85
C ASN A 312 60.07 -12.30 -15.11
N MET A 313 59.10 -13.16 -15.46
CA MET A 313 59.12 -13.96 -16.70
C MET A 313 59.15 -13.11 -17.98
N ILE A 314 58.48 -11.95 -17.99
CA ILE A 314 58.54 -10.99 -19.10
C ILE A 314 59.94 -10.35 -19.20
N ASP A 315 60.55 -10.00 -18.07
CA ASP A 315 61.88 -9.36 -18.02
C ASP A 315 63.03 -10.33 -18.33
N ASP A 316 62.95 -11.59 -17.92
CA ASP A 316 63.87 -12.64 -18.39
C ASP A 316 63.62 -13.01 -19.87
N GLY A 317 62.36 -12.99 -20.32
CA GLY A 317 62.03 -13.03 -21.74
C GLY A 317 62.63 -11.86 -22.54
N ASN A 318 62.77 -10.69 -21.94
CA ASN A 318 63.44 -9.53 -22.53
C ASN A 318 64.96 -9.71 -22.58
N ARG A 319 65.59 -10.31 -21.56
CA ARG A 319 67.01 -10.71 -21.58
C ARG A 319 67.29 -11.72 -22.71
N LEU A 320 66.49 -12.78 -22.81
CA LEU A 320 66.64 -13.78 -23.88
C LEU A 320 66.46 -13.17 -25.28
N ARG A 321 65.54 -12.20 -25.46
CA ARG A 321 65.42 -11.41 -26.70
C ARG A 321 66.66 -10.54 -26.99
N ALA A 322 67.32 -9.99 -25.98
CA ALA A 322 68.56 -9.23 -26.14
C ALA A 322 69.75 -10.12 -26.52
N GLU A 323 69.84 -11.34 -25.99
CA GLU A 323 70.87 -12.31 -26.36
C GLU A 323 70.65 -12.88 -27.76
N LEU A 324 69.39 -13.20 -28.12
CA LEU A 324 69.02 -13.63 -29.47
C LEU A 324 69.38 -12.58 -30.53
N THR A 325 69.15 -11.30 -30.25
CA THR A 325 69.51 -10.21 -31.18
C THR A 325 71.02 -9.95 -31.24
N LYS A 326 71.78 -10.22 -30.16
CA LYS A 326 73.26 -10.23 -30.16
C LYS A 326 73.83 -11.34 -31.05
N LEU A 327 73.34 -12.57 -30.89
CA LEU A 327 73.70 -13.72 -31.74
C LEU A 327 73.31 -13.50 -33.20
N THR A 328 72.12 -12.96 -33.46
CA THR A 328 71.65 -12.64 -34.82
C THR A 328 72.55 -11.61 -35.50
N LYS A 329 73.02 -10.58 -34.77
CA LYS A 329 74.01 -9.62 -35.30
C LYS A 329 75.33 -10.28 -35.67
N GLN A 330 75.83 -11.21 -34.86
CA GLN A 330 77.07 -11.95 -35.15
C GLN A 330 76.92 -12.86 -36.39
N ALA A 331 75.77 -13.54 -36.54
CA ALA A 331 75.46 -14.33 -37.72
C ALA A 331 75.42 -13.47 -39.00
N VAL A 332 74.72 -12.33 -38.98
CA VAL A 332 74.66 -11.38 -40.10
C VAL A 332 76.03 -10.82 -40.46
N GLN A 333 76.92 -10.62 -39.47
CA GLN A 333 78.27 -10.09 -39.70
C GLN A 333 79.19 -11.11 -40.41
N GLN A 334 79.03 -12.41 -40.15
CA GLN A 334 79.73 -13.46 -40.90
C GLN A 334 79.10 -13.70 -42.29
N MET A 335 77.76 -13.71 -42.38
CA MET A 335 77.02 -13.86 -43.64
C MET A 335 77.45 -12.82 -44.70
N LYS A 336 77.57 -11.54 -44.29
CA LYS A 336 78.05 -10.46 -45.16
C LYS A 336 79.51 -10.64 -45.60
N LYS A 337 80.35 -11.29 -44.80
CA LYS A 337 81.77 -11.52 -45.11
C LYS A 337 81.95 -12.64 -46.15
N TYR A 338 81.06 -13.63 -46.16
CA TYR A 338 80.98 -14.69 -47.17
C TYR A 338 80.42 -14.16 -48.50
N GLN A 339 79.26 -13.50 -48.46
CA GLN A 339 78.56 -13.00 -49.65
C GLN A 339 79.39 -12.00 -50.47
N LEU A 340 80.20 -11.16 -49.81
CA LEU A 340 81.07 -10.19 -50.48
C LEU A 340 82.19 -10.86 -51.32
N LEU A 341 82.62 -12.08 -50.95
CA LEU A 341 83.64 -12.82 -51.69
C LEU A 341 83.06 -13.58 -52.90
N GLU A 342 81.80 -14.01 -52.85
CA GLU A 342 81.12 -14.60 -54.01
C GLU A 342 80.69 -13.55 -55.04
N GLN A 343 80.06 -12.45 -54.61
CA GLN A 343 79.57 -11.41 -55.54
C GLN A 343 80.69 -10.79 -56.38
N ASN A 344 81.86 -10.53 -55.79
CA ASN A 344 82.98 -9.92 -56.49
C ASN A 344 83.54 -10.80 -57.62
N LYS A 345 83.27 -12.11 -57.63
CA LYS A 345 83.65 -13.01 -58.72
C LYS A 345 82.60 -13.04 -59.85
N ALA A 346 81.31 -13.12 -59.51
CA ALA A 346 80.24 -13.29 -60.49
C ALA A 346 79.80 -12.00 -61.21
N ASN A 347 79.96 -10.83 -60.56
CA ASN A 347 79.54 -9.56 -61.15
C ASN A 347 80.42 -9.14 -62.35
N VAL A 348 81.74 -9.28 -62.23
CA VAL A 348 82.72 -8.83 -63.24
C VAL A 348 82.52 -9.54 -64.60
N GLU A 349 82.15 -10.81 -64.59
CA GLU A 349 81.97 -11.61 -65.81
C GLU A 349 80.58 -11.40 -66.46
N SER A 350 79.56 -11.00 -65.70
CA SER A 350 78.18 -10.86 -66.20
C SER A 350 77.81 -9.44 -66.65
N GLU A 351 78.38 -8.39 -66.06
CA GLU A 351 78.05 -7.01 -66.43
C GLU A 351 78.55 -6.62 -67.83
N ARG A 352 79.69 -7.15 -68.25
CA ARG A 352 80.30 -6.88 -69.57
C ARG A 352 79.38 -7.26 -70.73
N GLU A 353 78.71 -8.40 -70.64
CA GLU A 353 77.82 -8.91 -71.69
C GLU A 353 76.40 -8.32 -71.58
N ARG A 354 75.88 -8.11 -70.35
CA ARG A 354 74.54 -7.55 -70.11
C ARG A 354 74.40 -6.13 -70.66
N LEU A 355 75.40 -5.28 -70.45
CA LEU A 355 75.36 -3.86 -70.85
C LEU A 355 75.28 -3.66 -72.38
N ARG A 356 75.73 -4.63 -73.19
CA ARG A 356 75.58 -4.56 -74.66
C ARG A 356 74.15 -4.83 -75.15
N GLN A 357 73.34 -5.59 -74.41
CA GLN A 357 71.97 -5.90 -74.83
C GLN A 357 70.92 -4.92 -74.26
N GLN A 358 71.14 -4.35 -73.07
CA GLN A 358 70.16 -3.46 -72.44
C GLN A 358 69.92 -2.16 -73.23
N VAL A 359 70.95 -1.59 -73.87
CA VAL A 359 70.83 -0.34 -74.66
C VAL A 359 69.74 -0.45 -75.75
N SER A 360 69.76 -1.52 -76.54
CA SER A 360 68.81 -1.72 -77.66
C SER A 360 67.35 -2.00 -77.22
N VAL A 361 67.14 -2.32 -75.94
CA VAL A 361 65.80 -2.50 -75.36
C VAL A 361 65.27 -1.16 -74.82
N MET A 362 66.10 -0.45 -74.04
CA MET A 362 65.73 0.83 -73.43
C MET A 362 65.34 1.90 -74.47
N GLU A 363 66.00 1.94 -75.62
CA GLU A 363 65.64 2.84 -76.74
C GLU A 363 64.19 2.66 -77.23
N ARG A 364 63.65 1.44 -77.18
CA ARG A 364 62.25 1.14 -77.55
C ARG A 364 61.28 1.39 -76.41
N GLU A 365 61.68 1.11 -75.17
CA GLU A 365 60.85 1.38 -73.99
C GLU A 365 60.65 2.88 -73.76
N ILE A 366 61.67 3.73 -74.02
CA ILE A 366 61.57 5.19 -73.95
C ILE A 366 60.54 5.76 -74.94
N MET A 367 60.44 5.18 -76.15
CA MET A 367 59.45 5.59 -77.16
C MET A 367 58.00 5.26 -76.74
N LEU A 368 57.78 4.08 -76.14
CA LEU A 368 56.45 3.70 -75.63
C LEU A 368 56.09 4.51 -74.37
N SER A 369 57.05 4.68 -73.45
CA SER A 369 56.86 5.44 -72.21
C SER A 369 56.49 6.91 -72.46
N LYS A 370 57.15 7.58 -73.42
CA LYS A 370 56.75 8.94 -73.85
C LYS A 370 55.30 9.01 -74.32
N LYS A 371 54.85 8.03 -75.11
CA LYS A 371 53.48 8.00 -75.65
C LYS A 371 52.43 7.73 -74.57
N GLN A 372 52.77 6.94 -73.55
CA GLN A 372 51.91 6.78 -72.37
C GLN A 372 51.84 8.08 -71.54
N ALA A 373 52.98 8.70 -71.26
CA ALA A 373 53.05 9.95 -70.48
C ALA A 373 52.26 11.12 -71.12
N GLU A 374 52.17 11.18 -72.45
CA GLU A 374 51.29 12.13 -73.16
C GLU A 374 49.78 11.83 -73.01
N SER A 375 49.41 10.57 -72.80
CA SER A 375 48.03 10.16 -72.46
C SER A 375 47.71 10.50 -71.01
N ASP A 376 48.57 10.08 -70.07
CA ASP A 376 48.41 10.29 -68.63
C ASP A 376 48.31 11.79 -68.31
N LYS A 377 49.09 12.64 -69.01
CA LYS A 377 49.02 14.09 -68.87
C LYS A 377 47.65 14.67 -69.23
N ARG A 378 46.94 14.12 -70.22
CA ARG A 378 45.58 14.56 -70.59
C ARG A 378 44.54 14.10 -69.57
N GLU A 379 44.72 12.91 -69.00
CA GLU A 379 43.87 12.47 -67.87
C GLU A 379 44.09 13.34 -66.63
N ILE A 380 45.35 13.72 -66.32
CA ILE A 380 45.68 14.66 -65.24
C ILE A 380 45.07 16.06 -65.49
N GLU A 381 45.06 16.56 -66.73
CA GLU A 381 44.38 17.83 -67.06
C GLU A 381 42.86 17.75 -66.89
N ASN A 382 42.23 16.62 -67.23
CA ASN A 382 40.80 16.41 -67.00
C ASN A 382 40.46 16.25 -65.51
N LEU A 383 41.22 15.45 -64.76
CA LEU A 383 41.05 15.26 -63.31
C LEU A 383 41.25 16.58 -62.53
N ASN A 384 42.13 17.48 -62.98
CA ASN A 384 42.23 18.81 -62.39
C ASN A 384 40.99 19.69 -62.68
N ARG A 385 40.37 19.58 -63.86
CA ARG A 385 39.09 20.27 -64.15
C ARG A 385 37.95 19.74 -63.28
N GLU A 386 37.86 18.43 -63.09
CA GLU A 386 36.87 17.81 -62.18
C GLU A 386 37.10 18.23 -60.73
N LYS A 387 38.36 18.26 -60.28
CA LYS A 387 38.76 18.79 -58.97
C LYS A 387 38.38 20.25 -58.77
N ASP A 388 38.56 21.11 -59.78
CA ASP A 388 38.20 22.53 -59.70
C ASP A 388 36.68 22.75 -59.70
N ILE A 389 35.92 21.91 -60.40
CA ILE A 389 34.45 21.88 -60.32
C ILE A 389 34.00 21.42 -58.93
N MET A 390 34.59 20.35 -58.39
CA MET A 390 34.28 19.86 -57.04
C MET A 390 34.67 20.86 -55.95
N ASN A 391 35.79 21.56 -56.08
CA ASN A 391 36.17 22.65 -55.15
C ASN A 391 35.15 23.80 -55.16
N LYS A 392 34.65 24.19 -56.34
CA LYS A 392 33.60 25.23 -56.45
C LYS A 392 32.26 24.78 -55.88
N ASN A 393 31.89 23.51 -56.05
CA ASN A 393 30.69 22.94 -55.44
C ASN A 393 30.84 22.81 -53.91
N MET A 394 32.03 22.43 -53.42
CA MET A 394 32.35 22.38 -51.99
C MET A 394 32.26 23.78 -51.36
N GLN A 395 32.79 24.82 -52.01
CA GLN A 395 32.65 26.20 -51.53
C GLN A 395 31.20 26.69 -51.49
N LYS A 396 30.35 26.30 -52.45
CA LYS A 396 28.90 26.59 -52.38
C LYS A 396 28.25 25.94 -51.16
N ILE A 397 28.44 24.62 -51.00
CA ILE A 397 27.90 23.86 -49.86
C ILE A 397 28.42 24.41 -48.53
N GLN A 398 29.69 24.83 -48.47
CA GLN A 398 30.28 25.46 -47.29
C GLN A 398 29.66 26.83 -46.96
N ASN A 399 29.39 27.66 -47.97
CA ASN A 399 28.70 28.94 -47.77
C ASN A 399 27.23 28.74 -47.36
N GLU A 400 26.50 27.85 -48.03
CA GLU A 400 25.12 27.48 -47.69
C GLU A 400 25.05 26.91 -46.26
N ALA A 401 26.02 26.09 -45.84
CA ALA A 401 26.13 25.60 -44.45
C ALA A 401 26.42 26.73 -43.46
N MET A 402 27.22 27.74 -43.84
CA MET A 402 27.54 28.90 -43.00
C MET A 402 26.36 29.85 -42.84
N GLU A 403 25.57 30.08 -43.89
CA GLU A 403 24.31 30.84 -43.84
C GLU A 403 23.26 30.12 -42.98
N ASN A 404 23.10 28.80 -43.14
CA ASN A 404 22.23 27.99 -42.29
C ASN A 404 22.68 28.00 -40.81
N LEU A 405 23.99 27.99 -40.53
CA LEU A 405 24.52 28.11 -39.17
C LEU A 405 24.24 29.49 -38.56
N GLN A 406 24.32 30.57 -39.33
CA GLN A 406 23.94 31.92 -38.89
C GLN A 406 22.43 32.01 -38.57
N MET A 407 21.58 31.44 -39.42
CA MET A 407 20.13 31.35 -39.17
C MET A 407 19.82 30.51 -37.92
N LEU A 408 20.51 29.38 -37.72
CA LEU A 408 20.34 28.55 -36.54
C LEU A 408 20.73 29.29 -35.26
N ASN A 409 21.86 30.01 -35.27
CA ASN A 409 22.30 30.84 -34.14
C ASN A 409 21.28 31.95 -33.80
N LEU A 410 20.69 32.60 -34.80
CA LEU A 410 19.66 33.63 -34.60
C LEU A 410 18.38 33.04 -33.97
N GLN A 411 17.94 31.86 -34.44
CA GLN A 411 16.81 31.15 -33.83
C GLN A 411 17.14 30.67 -32.41
N GLU A 412 18.37 30.24 -32.13
CA GLU A 412 18.77 29.82 -30.80
C GLU A 412 18.85 31.00 -29.79
N GLN A 413 19.29 32.18 -30.24
CA GLN A 413 19.19 33.41 -29.45
C GLN A 413 17.74 33.78 -29.14
N ARG A 414 16.85 33.68 -30.14
CA ARG A 414 15.41 33.96 -29.94
C ARG A 414 14.72 32.92 -29.04
N ARG A 415 15.13 31.64 -29.12
CA ARG A 415 14.73 30.59 -28.15
C ARG A 415 15.13 30.97 -26.73
N LYS A 416 16.39 31.37 -26.51
CA LYS A 416 16.90 31.77 -25.18
C LYS A 416 16.17 33.00 -24.61
N GLN A 417 15.75 33.94 -25.45
CA GLN A 417 14.90 35.06 -25.05
C GLN A 417 13.52 34.59 -24.57
N LEU A 418 12.84 33.75 -25.36
CA LEU A 418 11.54 33.17 -25.00
C LEU A 418 11.60 32.29 -23.75
N GLU A 419 12.69 31.53 -23.57
CA GLU A 419 12.92 30.71 -22.37
C GLU A 419 13.09 31.59 -21.12
N HIS A 420 13.78 32.72 -21.22
CA HIS A 420 13.90 33.69 -20.13
C HIS A 420 12.58 34.41 -19.82
N GLU A 421 11.79 34.76 -20.85
CA GLU A 421 10.43 35.30 -20.66
C GLU A 421 9.51 34.28 -19.97
N LEU A 422 9.59 33.00 -20.34
CA LEU A 422 8.84 31.92 -19.68
C LEU A 422 9.29 31.72 -18.21
N GLU A 423 10.59 31.79 -17.93
CA GLU A 423 11.14 31.72 -16.57
C GLU A 423 10.64 32.90 -15.70
N ILE A 424 10.71 34.13 -16.21
CA ILE A 424 10.16 35.32 -15.54
C ILE A 424 8.67 35.12 -15.24
N ASN A 425 7.88 34.70 -16.23
CA ASN A 425 6.46 34.43 -16.04
C ASN A 425 6.19 33.30 -15.02
N ALA A 426 7.01 32.25 -14.99
CA ALA A 426 6.90 31.20 -13.98
C ALA A 426 7.19 31.72 -12.56
N THR A 427 8.19 32.60 -12.37
CA THR A 427 8.40 33.25 -11.07
C THR A 427 7.25 34.19 -10.67
N GLN A 428 6.65 34.88 -11.64
CA GLN A 428 5.49 35.76 -11.43
C GLN A 428 4.26 34.95 -10.99
N ILE A 429 3.97 33.83 -11.65
CA ILE A 429 2.89 32.90 -11.29
C ILE A 429 3.14 32.31 -9.89
N ASN A 430 4.37 31.95 -9.53
CA ASN A 430 4.70 31.44 -8.20
C ASN A 430 4.52 32.50 -7.10
N LYS A 431 4.86 33.77 -7.36
CA LYS A 431 4.55 34.90 -6.46
C LYS A 431 3.04 35.08 -6.27
N GLN A 432 2.27 35.05 -7.36
CA GLN A 432 0.80 35.13 -7.29
C GLN A 432 0.19 33.95 -6.52
N ARG A 433 0.66 32.72 -6.72
CA ARG A 433 0.23 31.54 -5.95
C ARG A 433 0.56 31.63 -4.46
N LEU A 434 1.67 32.26 -4.08
CA LEU A 434 2.00 32.54 -2.68
C LEU A 434 1.05 33.58 -2.07
N ILE A 435 0.72 34.65 -2.81
CA ILE A 435 -0.25 35.66 -2.38
C ILE A 435 -1.65 35.06 -2.22
N ILE A 436 -2.09 34.23 -3.17
CA ILE A 436 -3.38 33.51 -3.09
C ILE A 436 -3.42 32.63 -1.83
N ARG A 437 -2.39 31.81 -1.58
CA ARG A 437 -2.31 30.98 -0.36
C ARG A 437 -2.29 31.77 0.95
N GLN A 438 -1.74 32.98 0.93
CA GLN A 438 -1.78 33.87 2.10
C GLN A 438 -3.20 34.42 2.31
N LEU A 439 -3.85 34.89 1.24
CA LEU A 439 -5.24 35.37 1.29
C LEU A 439 -6.24 34.25 1.64
N GLU A 440 -6.00 33.01 1.19
CA GLU A 440 -6.77 31.82 1.61
C GLU A 440 -6.65 31.61 3.13
N LYS A 441 -5.43 31.61 3.67
CA LYS A 441 -5.20 31.51 5.13
C LYS A 441 -5.76 32.67 5.93
N ASP A 442 -5.65 33.90 5.45
CA ASP A 442 -6.24 35.06 6.12
C ASP A 442 -7.77 35.01 6.08
N LYS A 443 -8.38 34.51 4.98
CA LYS A 443 -9.82 34.26 4.89
C LYS A 443 -10.28 33.13 5.81
N ASP A 444 -9.50 32.05 5.93
CA ASP A 444 -9.81 30.95 6.85
C ASP A 444 -9.67 31.38 8.31
N ARG A 445 -8.62 32.12 8.67
CA ARG A 445 -8.49 32.71 10.03
C ARG A 445 -9.65 33.69 10.33
N MET A 446 -10.06 34.52 9.37
CA MET A 446 -11.21 35.42 9.55
C MET A 446 -12.53 34.66 9.73
N LEU A 447 -12.68 33.46 9.15
CA LEU A 447 -13.82 32.57 9.43
C LEU A 447 -13.74 31.97 10.84
N GLU A 448 -12.56 31.50 11.28
CA GLU A 448 -12.33 31.02 12.65
C GLU A 448 -12.60 32.13 13.69
N GLU A 449 -12.09 33.34 13.46
CA GLU A 449 -12.36 34.54 14.28
C GLU A 449 -13.87 34.86 14.30
N THR A 450 -14.58 34.75 13.17
CA THR A 450 -16.04 34.98 13.08
C THR A 450 -16.84 33.91 13.84
N ILE A 451 -16.45 32.63 13.74
CA ILE A 451 -17.10 31.52 14.45
C ILE A 451 -16.91 31.71 15.97
N ALA A 452 -15.68 31.94 16.43
CA ALA A 452 -15.39 32.17 17.85
C ALA A 452 -16.10 33.41 18.40
N LEU A 453 -16.29 34.47 17.60
CA LEU A 453 -17.09 35.64 18.00
C LEU A 453 -18.59 35.34 18.09
N ASN A 454 -19.14 34.52 17.20
CA ASN A 454 -20.54 34.08 17.28
C ASN A 454 -20.77 33.16 18.49
N GLU A 455 -19.88 32.20 18.74
CA GLU A 455 -19.91 31.37 19.96
C GLU A 455 -19.86 32.25 21.22
N LYS A 456 -19.06 33.33 21.21
CA LYS A 456 -19.01 34.30 22.31
C LYS A 456 -20.33 35.08 22.47
N ILE A 457 -21.02 35.40 21.38
CA ILE A 457 -22.33 36.07 21.41
C ILE A 457 -23.40 35.13 21.95
N ASP A 458 -23.37 33.84 21.60
CA ASP A 458 -24.31 32.84 22.11
C ASP A 458 -24.08 32.57 23.60
N GLU A 459 -22.82 32.41 24.05
CA GLU A 459 -22.46 32.31 25.47
C GLU A 459 -22.99 33.51 26.28
N ILE A 460 -22.76 34.73 25.80
CA ILE A 460 -23.20 35.96 26.49
C ILE A 460 -24.73 36.07 26.47
N SER A 461 -25.39 35.62 25.39
CA SER A 461 -26.84 35.64 25.28
C SER A 461 -27.51 34.66 26.25
N GLU A 462 -26.96 33.46 26.43
CA GLU A 462 -27.48 32.52 27.43
C GLU A 462 -27.12 32.95 28.86
N GLU A 463 -25.97 33.58 29.13
CA GLU A 463 -25.76 34.21 30.44
C GLU A 463 -26.80 35.32 30.69
N VAL A 464 -27.02 36.24 29.73
CA VAL A 464 -28.04 37.30 29.88
C VAL A 464 -29.44 36.72 30.12
N ARG A 465 -29.78 35.60 29.48
CA ARG A 465 -31.03 34.87 29.71
C ARG A 465 -31.10 34.26 31.12
N LEU A 466 -30.03 33.61 31.59
CA LEU A 466 -29.95 33.08 32.96
C LEU A 466 -30.04 34.20 34.02
N ARG A 467 -29.29 35.30 33.85
CA ARG A 467 -29.40 36.49 34.72
C ARG A 467 -30.80 37.10 34.70
N THR A 468 -31.50 37.04 33.57
CA THR A 468 -32.89 37.51 33.47
C THR A 468 -33.85 36.62 34.26
N ALA A 469 -33.61 35.30 34.31
CA ALA A 469 -34.33 34.37 35.19
C ALA A 469 -34.02 34.62 36.68
N ASP A 470 -32.72 34.75 37.04
CA ASP A 470 -32.29 35.11 38.40
C ASP A 470 -33.01 36.39 38.90
N ILE A 471 -33.04 37.42 38.06
CA ILE A 471 -33.72 38.70 38.36
C ILE A 471 -35.24 38.52 38.50
N LEU A 472 -35.85 37.59 37.77
CA LEU A 472 -37.29 37.30 37.86
C LEU A 472 -37.66 36.61 39.19
N ASP A 473 -36.83 35.67 39.63
CA ASP A 473 -37.05 34.92 40.88
C ASP A 473 -36.64 35.71 42.12
N LEU A 474 -35.57 36.50 42.07
CA LEU A 474 -35.27 37.53 43.08
C LEU A 474 -36.40 38.56 43.20
N LYS A 475 -37.07 38.92 42.09
CA LYS A 475 -38.29 39.74 42.10
C LYS A 475 -39.53 39.00 42.61
N LYS A 476 -39.56 37.66 42.71
CA LYS A 476 -40.61 36.92 43.45
C LYS A 476 -40.31 36.96 44.95
N ALA A 477 -39.11 36.53 45.36
CA ALA A 477 -38.67 36.52 46.75
C ALA A 477 -38.80 37.91 47.41
N LEU A 478 -38.41 38.99 46.72
CA LEU A 478 -38.58 40.36 47.23
C LEU A 478 -40.05 40.76 47.44
N ARG A 479 -40.99 40.23 46.65
CA ARG A 479 -42.44 40.46 46.84
C ARG A 479 -42.99 39.64 48.00
N GLU A 480 -42.51 38.42 48.18
CA GLU A 480 -42.88 37.54 49.31
C GLU A 480 -42.36 38.12 50.64
N GLU A 481 -41.12 38.60 50.69
CA GLU A 481 -40.59 39.31 51.85
C GLU A 481 -41.29 40.66 52.08
N SER A 482 -41.65 41.40 51.03
CA SER A 482 -42.50 42.60 51.18
C SER A 482 -43.88 42.28 51.77
N LEU A 483 -44.44 41.10 51.48
CA LEU A 483 -45.67 40.59 52.09
C LEU A 483 -45.46 40.14 53.53
N ASN A 484 -44.36 39.45 53.83
CA ASN A 484 -44.03 38.99 55.19
C ASN A 484 -43.73 40.17 56.13
N ALA A 485 -43.01 41.19 55.67
CA ALA A 485 -42.79 42.44 56.39
C ALA A 485 -44.12 43.16 56.71
N ARG A 486 -45.10 43.16 55.78
CA ARG A 486 -46.45 43.69 56.05
C ARG A 486 -47.19 42.87 57.10
N LYS A 487 -47.16 41.53 57.04
CA LYS A 487 -47.77 40.66 58.07
C LYS A 487 -47.16 40.94 59.45
N LEU A 488 -45.83 41.06 59.53
CA LEU A 488 -45.09 41.37 60.75
C LEU A 488 -45.45 42.75 61.31
N SER A 489 -45.63 43.78 60.46
CA SER A 489 -46.11 45.09 60.92
C SER A 489 -47.48 45.00 61.59
N VAL A 490 -48.42 44.27 60.99
CA VAL A 490 -49.79 44.09 61.54
C VAL A 490 -49.75 43.33 62.88
N ALA A 491 -48.94 42.28 62.99
CA ALA A 491 -48.77 41.54 64.25
C ALA A 491 -48.08 42.39 65.34
N LEU A 492 -47.18 43.29 64.97
CA LEU A 492 -46.47 44.17 65.90
C LEU A 492 -47.38 45.28 66.44
N ASP A 493 -48.35 45.75 65.65
CA ASP A 493 -49.37 46.70 66.13
C ASP A 493 -50.48 46.02 66.95
N ALA A 494 -50.82 44.76 66.69
CA ALA A 494 -51.70 43.96 67.55
C ALA A 494 -51.08 43.72 68.94
N THR A 495 -49.84 43.22 69.00
CA THR A 495 -49.13 42.97 70.27
C THR A 495 -48.84 44.24 71.08
N ARG A 496 -48.76 45.41 70.43
CA ARG A 496 -48.73 46.72 71.11
C ARG A 496 -50.03 47.03 71.86
N ALA A 497 -51.19 46.63 71.33
CA ALA A 497 -52.48 46.80 72.03
C ALA A 497 -52.61 45.83 73.21
N GLU A 498 -52.25 44.56 73.02
CA GLU A 498 -52.25 43.52 74.07
C GLU A 498 -51.34 43.90 75.26
N ARG A 499 -50.13 44.38 74.97
CA ARG A 499 -49.20 44.89 76.00
C ARG A 499 -49.82 46.01 76.83
N ASN A 500 -50.58 46.92 76.21
CA ASN A 500 -51.22 48.03 76.91
C ASN A 500 -52.37 47.56 77.82
N MET A 501 -53.07 46.48 77.45
CA MET A 501 -54.03 45.79 78.33
C MET A 501 -53.32 45.14 79.52
N LEU A 502 -52.31 44.30 79.26
CA LEU A 502 -51.61 43.54 80.30
C LEU A 502 -50.92 44.42 81.36
N HIS A 503 -50.41 45.59 80.97
CA HIS A 503 -49.81 46.54 81.92
C HIS A 503 -50.81 47.10 82.93
N LYS A 504 -52.13 47.13 82.62
CA LYS A 504 -53.15 47.52 83.59
C LYS A 504 -53.28 46.45 84.68
N ASN A 505 -53.53 45.21 84.29
CA ASN A 505 -53.72 44.06 85.17
C ASN A 505 -52.49 43.79 86.07
N TYR A 506 -51.28 44.06 85.57
CA TYR A 506 -50.03 43.96 86.35
C TYR A 506 -50.02 44.88 87.59
N THR A 507 -50.73 46.01 87.55
CA THR A 507 -50.84 46.93 88.69
C THR A 507 -51.69 46.36 89.82
N GLU A 508 -52.73 45.60 89.48
CA GLU A 508 -53.68 44.99 90.42
C GLU A 508 -53.06 43.75 91.09
N ALA A 509 -52.25 42.99 90.36
CA ALA A 509 -51.50 41.84 90.88
C ALA A 509 -50.32 42.21 91.82
N LEU A 510 -49.94 43.50 91.93
CA LEU A 510 -48.83 43.93 92.78
C LEU A 510 -49.20 43.96 94.28
N ASP A 511 -50.48 44.14 94.62
CA ASP A 511 -50.93 44.11 96.01
C ASP A 511 -51.02 42.66 96.55
N GLU A 512 -51.40 41.69 95.71
CA GLU A 512 -51.41 40.25 96.06
C GLU A 512 -50.00 39.70 96.39
N ILE A 513 -48.93 40.33 95.88
CA ILE A 513 -47.55 39.88 96.11
C ILE A 513 -47.16 39.93 97.60
N GLN A 514 -47.87 40.71 98.42
CA GLN A 514 -47.62 40.78 99.86
C GLN A 514 -47.96 39.47 100.61
N ASP A 515 -48.97 38.73 100.16
CA ASP A 515 -49.34 37.40 100.71
C ASP A 515 -48.40 36.28 100.27
N LEU A 516 -47.69 36.47 99.14
CA LEU A 516 -46.85 35.42 98.55
C LEU A 516 -45.60 35.08 99.36
N LYS A 517 -45.36 35.77 100.48
CA LYS A 517 -44.43 35.31 101.53
C LYS A 517 -44.79 33.93 102.09
N GLN A 518 -46.05 33.49 101.98
CA GLN A 518 -46.45 32.11 102.30
C GLN A 518 -45.96 31.06 101.28
N LYS A 519 -45.69 31.43 100.02
CA LYS A 519 -45.24 30.51 98.96
C LYS A 519 -43.82 29.98 99.16
N LEU A 520 -43.07 30.44 100.16
CA LEU A 520 -41.72 29.96 100.49
C LEU A 520 -41.66 28.44 100.78
N LYS A 521 -42.79 27.81 101.16
CA LYS A 521 -42.89 26.35 101.29
C LYS A 521 -42.91 25.58 99.95
N MET A 522 -43.30 26.20 98.84
CA MET A 522 -43.40 25.52 97.53
C MET A 522 -42.03 25.24 96.89
N LEU A 523 -41.02 26.06 97.21
CA LEU A 523 -39.67 25.97 96.64
C LEU A 523 -38.96 24.63 96.94
N ALA A 524 -39.37 23.92 98.01
CA ALA A 524 -38.84 22.60 98.33
C ALA A 524 -39.24 21.52 97.32
N TYR A 525 -40.39 21.65 96.65
CA TYR A 525 -40.89 20.65 95.71
C TYR A 525 -40.23 20.74 94.32
N GLN A 526 -39.82 21.94 93.92
CA GLN A 526 -39.21 22.22 92.61
C GLN A 526 -37.79 21.64 92.46
N ILE A 527 -37.14 21.26 93.56
CA ILE A 527 -35.76 20.75 93.57
C ILE A 527 -35.67 19.32 93.01
N GLU A 528 -36.66 18.46 93.26
CA GLU A 528 -36.59 17.07 92.78
C GLU A 528 -36.90 16.96 91.28
N GLN A 529 -37.84 17.77 90.76
CA GLN A 529 -38.18 17.78 89.33
C GLN A 529 -36.99 18.19 88.44
N LEU A 530 -36.09 19.05 88.96
CA LEU A 530 -34.86 19.43 88.28
C LEU A 530 -33.79 18.32 88.22
N LYS A 531 -33.88 17.27 89.05
CA LYS A 531 -32.96 16.11 89.00
C LYS A 531 -33.32 15.16 87.86
N GLU A 532 -34.61 14.95 87.64
CA GLU A 532 -35.15 14.10 86.57
C GLU A 532 -34.78 14.69 85.19
N ASP A 533 -34.88 16.00 85.07
CA ASP A 533 -34.50 16.80 83.89
C ASP A 533 -32.99 16.71 83.53
N ILE A 534 -32.13 16.47 84.53
CA ILE A 534 -30.68 16.23 84.34
C ILE A 534 -30.45 14.80 83.83
N SER A 535 -31.13 13.80 84.40
CA SER A 535 -31.04 12.40 83.98
C SER A 535 -31.41 12.23 82.49
N GLY A 536 -32.49 12.88 82.04
CA GLY A 536 -32.88 12.87 80.62
C GLY A 536 -31.81 13.45 79.69
N LYS A 537 -31.09 14.50 80.12
CA LYS A 537 -30.03 15.15 79.33
C LYS A 537 -28.76 14.29 79.24
N GLU A 538 -28.41 13.54 80.28
CA GLU A 538 -27.28 12.58 80.21
C GLU A 538 -27.54 11.41 79.24
N VAL A 539 -28.78 10.93 79.15
CA VAL A 539 -29.17 9.92 78.15
C VAL A 539 -29.07 10.50 76.74
N GLY A 540 -29.62 11.70 76.53
CA GLY A 540 -29.53 12.43 75.25
C GLY A 540 -28.09 12.64 74.78
N LEU A 541 -27.19 13.02 75.69
CA LEU A 541 -25.77 13.23 75.38
C LEU A 541 -25.10 11.95 74.84
N LYS A 542 -25.32 10.80 75.48
CA LYS A 542 -24.76 9.50 75.04
C LYS A 542 -25.26 9.08 73.66
N THR A 543 -26.52 9.36 73.32
CA THR A 543 -27.01 9.16 71.93
C THR A 543 -26.30 10.07 70.93
N CYS A 544 -26.04 11.33 71.27
CA CYS A 544 -25.29 12.27 70.43
C CYS A 544 -23.82 11.84 70.24
N GLU A 545 -23.14 11.36 71.28
CA GLU A 545 -21.79 10.79 71.16
C GLU A 545 -21.77 9.55 70.26
N GLY A 546 -22.79 8.69 70.39
CA GLY A 546 -22.99 7.53 69.53
C GLY A 546 -23.21 7.87 68.06
N THR A 547 -23.95 8.93 67.74
CA THR A 547 -24.11 9.41 66.35
C THR A 547 -22.85 10.12 65.84
N LEU A 548 -22.16 10.91 66.67
CA LEU A 548 -20.88 11.54 66.33
C LEU A 548 -19.80 10.50 65.97
N SER A 549 -19.69 9.41 66.74
CA SER A 549 -18.78 8.30 66.47
C SER A 549 -19.06 7.62 65.12
N LYS A 550 -20.35 7.40 64.80
CA LYS A 550 -20.78 6.85 63.49
C LYS A 550 -20.46 7.81 62.34
N CYS A 551 -20.71 9.10 62.51
CA CYS A 551 -20.36 10.13 61.51
C CYS A 551 -18.85 10.23 61.28
N ASN A 552 -18.03 10.18 62.33
CA ASN A 552 -16.58 10.22 62.21
C ASN A 552 -16.03 9.02 61.42
N LYS A 553 -16.45 7.79 61.74
CA LYS A 553 -16.06 6.60 60.97
C LYS A 553 -16.47 6.69 59.50
N LYS A 554 -17.66 7.23 59.20
CA LYS A 554 -18.13 7.43 57.83
C LYS A 554 -17.35 8.52 57.09
N ASN A 555 -16.89 9.54 57.80
CA ASN A 555 -16.00 10.59 57.28
C ASN A 555 -14.59 10.04 56.97
N GLU A 556 -14.07 9.14 57.81
CA GLU A 556 -12.82 8.41 57.55
C GLU A 556 -12.92 7.48 56.33
N GLN A 557 -14.02 6.74 56.18
CA GLN A 557 -14.29 5.93 54.99
C GLN A 557 -14.35 6.80 53.72
N LEU A 558 -15.13 7.89 53.73
CA LEU A 558 -15.23 8.81 52.59
C LEU A 558 -13.88 9.46 52.24
N ARG A 559 -13.03 9.75 53.22
CA ARG A 559 -11.66 10.24 52.98
C ARG A 559 -10.79 9.18 52.29
N ALA A 560 -10.87 7.92 52.73
CA ALA A 560 -10.15 6.82 52.09
C ALA A 560 -10.64 6.56 50.66
N GLU A 561 -11.95 6.61 50.42
CA GLU A 561 -12.55 6.51 49.07
C GLU A 561 -12.10 7.65 48.16
N VAL A 562 -12.11 8.90 48.63
CA VAL A 562 -11.61 10.06 47.87
C VAL A 562 -10.12 9.93 47.56
N GLN A 563 -9.30 9.50 48.51
CA GLN A 563 -7.85 9.33 48.32
C GLN A 563 -7.53 8.20 47.32
N ASN A 564 -8.27 7.09 47.38
CA ASN A 564 -8.16 5.97 46.43
C ASN A 564 -8.65 6.38 45.02
N GLY A 565 -9.72 7.18 44.93
CA GLY A 565 -10.19 7.80 43.69
C GLY A 565 -9.15 8.75 43.08
N GLN A 566 -8.48 9.57 43.90
CA GLN A 566 -7.40 10.46 43.47
C GLN A 566 -6.18 9.68 42.93
N ALA A 567 -5.82 8.55 43.56
CA ALA A 567 -4.76 7.67 43.07
C ALA A 567 -5.06 7.14 41.66
N LYS A 568 -6.25 6.56 41.45
CA LYS A 568 -6.70 6.06 40.14
C LYS A 568 -6.77 7.16 39.08
N LEU A 569 -7.15 8.38 39.46
CA LEU A 569 -7.20 9.54 38.55
C LEU A 569 -5.79 10.03 38.18
N ALA A 570 -4.81 9.89 39.07
CA ALA A 570 -3.40 10.16 38.76
C ALA A 570 -2.81 9.09 37.82
N GLU A 571 -3.11 7.81 38.08
CA GLU A 571 -2.69 6.66 37.26
C GLU A 571 -3.23 6.75 35.83
N ALA A 572 -4.54 6.96 35.66
CA ALA A 572 -5.16 7.17 34.35
C ALA A 572 -4.61 8.41 33.60
N ARG A 573 -4.14 9.44 34.31
CA ARG A 573 -3.46 10.58 33.67
C ARG A 573 -2.09 10.21 33.11
N VAL A 574 -1.36 9.27 33.73
CA VAL A 574 -0.09 8.75 33.23
C VAL A 574 -0.32 7.85 32.02
N GLU A 575 -1.35 7.01 32.01
CA GLU A 575 -1.74 6.25 30.82
C GLU A 575 -2.11 7.17 29.65
N ILE A 576 -2.90 8.21 29.88
CA ILE A 576 -3.29 9.18 28.84
C ILE A 576 -2.07 9.92 28.27
N THR A 577 -1.04 10.24 29.07
CA THR A 577 0.18 10.86 28.52
C THR A 577 1.06 9.87 27.77
N ALA A 578 1.14 8.61 28.20
CA ALA A 578 1.83 7.55 27.46
C ALA A 578 1.16 7.25 26.11
N LEU A 579 -0.17 7.11 26.08
CA LEU A 579 -0.95 6.90 24.85
C LEU A 579 -0.79 8.06 23.86
N LYS A 580 -0.74 9.31 24.33
CA LYS A 580 -0.47 10.48 23.47
C LYS A 580 0.96 10.51 22.90
N GLN A 581 1.94 9.97 23.62
CA GLN A 581 3.30 9.82 23.09
C GLN A 581 3.37 8.75 22.01
N GLU A 582 2.67 7.62 22.18
CA GLU A 582 2.59 6.57 21.16
C GLU A 582 1.76 7.01 19.94
N GLU A 583 0.66 7.74 20.13
CA GLU A 583 -0.09 8.39 19.05
C GLU A 583 0.82 9.32 18.22
N ALA A 584 1.64 10.14 18.87
CA ALA A 584 2.62 11.00 18.19
C ALA A 584 3.74 10.20 17.48
N ARG A 585 4.11 9.03 17.99
CA ARG A 585 5.09 8.12 17.35
C ARG A 585 4.48 7.46 16.10
N LEU A 586 3.27 6.93 16.20
CA LEU A 586 2.54 6.31 15.09
C LEU A 586 2.25 7.33 13.99
N ASN A 587 1.83 8.55 14.33
CA ASN A 587 1.61 9.62 13.35
C ASN A 587 2.90 10.00 12.58
N ARG A 588 4.09 9.95 13.21
CA ARG A 588 5.37 10.11 12.47
C ARG A 588 5.63 8.96 11.51
N ILE A 589 5.41 7.71 11.94
CA ILE A 589 5.58 6.53 11.08
C ILE A 589 4.64 6.58 9.86
N VAL A 590 3.40 7.05 10.05
CA VAL A 590 2.45 7.28 8.95
C VAL A 590 2.95 8.38 7.99
N GLN A 591 3.42 9.52 8.50
CA GLN A 591 3.97 10.59 7.66
C GLN A 591 5.23 10.17 6.89
N GLU A 592 6.12 9.38 7.50
CA GLU A 592 7.30 8.82 6.84
C GLU A 592 6.90 7.80 5.77
N GLY A 593 5.90 6.96 6.04
CA GLY A 593 5.33 6.02 5.07
C GLY A 593 4.64 6.70 3.88
N ASP A 594 3.86 7.75 4.14
CA ASP A 594 3.23 8.58 3.09
C ASP A 594 4.29 9.29 2.24
N ALA A 595 5.34 9.84 2.85
CA ALA A 595 6.45 10.47 2.15
C ALA A 595 7.26 9.47 1.30
N ALA A 596 7.45 8.24 1.80
CA ALA A 596 8.05 7.15 1.03
C ALA A 596 7.17 6.72 -0.15
N ARG A 597 5.85 6.55 0.06
CA ARG A 597 4.88 6.24 -1.00
C ARG A 597 4.87 7.33 -2.08
N ALA A 598 4.95 8.60 -1.70
CA ALA A 598 5.01 9.73 -2.64
C ALA A 598 6.29 9.73 -3.49
N LYS A 599 7.45 9.33 -2.93
CA LYS A 599 8.69 9.13 -3.70
C LYS A 599 8.56 7.98 -4.69
N LEU A 600 8.11 6.81 -4.23
CA LEU A 600 7.92 5.61 -5.07
C LEU A 600 6.93 5.85 -6.22
N MET A 601 5.84 6.60 -5.99
CA MET A 601 4.93 7.03 -7.06
C MET A 601 5.64 7.87 -8.13
N LYS A 602 6.47 8.84 -7.73
CA LYS A 602 7.23 9.69 -8.65
C LYS A 602 8.34 8.93 -9.40
N GLU A 603 8.98 7.97 -8.74
CA GLU A 603 9.96 7.07 -9.36
C GLU A 603 9.30 6.15 -10.40
N LEU A 604 8.12 5.61 -10.09
CA LEU A 604 7.32 4.82 -11.03
C LEU A 604 6.81 5.65 -12.22
N GLU A 605 6.38 6.89 -11.99
CA GLU A 605 6.04 7.84 -13.07
C GLU A 605 7.27 8.14 -13.94
N GLY A 606 8.46 8.30 -13.34
CA GLY A 606 9.73 8.42 -14.07
C GLY A 606 10.01 7.20 -14.95
N LEU A 607 9.93 5.99 -14.39
CA LEU A 607 10.13 4.73 -15.12
C LEU A 607 9.10 4.50 -16.23
N MET A 608 7.86 4.96 -16.07
CA MET A 608 6.84 4.95 -17.13
C MET A 608 7.21 5.90 -18.27
N ASN A 609 7.68 7.11 -17.97
CA ASN A 609 8.16 8.05 -18.99
C ASN A 609 9.41 7.51 -19.72
N GLU A 610 10.35 6.89 -19.01
CA GLU A 610 11.53 6.23 -19.62
C GLU A 610 11.12 5.06 -20.53
N ARG A 611 10.20 4.19 -20.07
CA ARG A 611 9.62 3.10 -20.86
C ARG A 611 9.00 3.63 -22.16
N ASP A 612 8.24 4.72 -22.09
CA ASP A 612 7.50 5.25 -23.25
C ASP A 612 8.43 5.98 -24.22
N VAL A 613 9.47 6.66 -23.73
CA VAL A 613 10.56 7.21 -24.57
C VAL A 613 11.33 6.09 -25.26
N VAL A 614 11.71 5.02 -24.55
CA VAL A 614 12.39 3.86 -25.13
C VAL A 614 11.49 3.14 -26.14
N GLY A 615 10.21 2.96 -25.82
CA GLY A 615 9.22 2.38 -26.74
C GLY A 615 9.09 3.18 -28.04
N ALA A 616 8.98 4.51 -27.94
CA ALA A 616 8.94 5.40 -29.10
C ALA A 616 10.24 5.37 -29.94
N GLN A 617 11.41 5.24 -29.30
CA GLN A 617 12.69 5.04 -30.01
C GLN A 617 12.74 3.67 -30.71
N LEU A 618 12.23 2.61 -30.07
CA LEU A 618 12.24 1.24 -30.58
C LEU A 618 11.29 1.09 -31.79
N VAL A 619 10.12 1.73 -31.77
CA VAL A 619 9.23 1.86 -32.94
C VAL A 619 9.95 2.56 -34.09
N ARG A 620 10.53 3.75 -33.88
CA ARG A 620 11.29 4.46 -34.93
C ARG A 620 12.44 3.63 -35.50
N ARG A 621 13.14 2.86 -34.67
CA ARG A 621 14.21 1.95 -35.09
C ARG A 621 13.67 0.79 -35.94
N ASN A 622 12.50 0.25 -35.62
CA ASN A 622 11.84 -0.76 -36.45
C ASN A 622 11.40 -0.17 -37.80
N ASP A 623 10.90 1.07 -37.83
CA ASP A 623 10.54 1.78 -39.07
C ASP A 623 11.78 2.05 -39.95
N GLU A 624 12.88 2.53 -39.34
CA GLU A 624 14.19 2.67 -40.01
C GLU A 624 14.67 1.34 -40.61
N ILE A 625 14.53 0.23 -39.87
CA ILE A 625 14.91 -1.12 -40.32
C ILE A 625 14.00 -1.59 -41.47
N ALA A 626 12.69 -1.35 -41.42
CA ALA A 626 11.76 -1.69 -42.49
C ALA A 626 12.08 -0.92 -43.79
N LEU A 627 12.37 0.38 -43.68
CA LEU A 627 12.81 1.21 -44.80
C LEU A 627 14.15 0.72 -45.38
N LEU A 628 15.08 0.25 -44.55
CA LEU A 628 16.34 -0.35 -45.00
C LEU A 628 16.12 -1.68 -45.72
N TYR A 629 15.22 -2.55 -45.25
CA TYR A 629 14.90 -3.80 -45.95
C TYR A 629 14.28 -3.56 -47.33
N GLU A 630 13.31 -2.65 -47.46
CA GLU A 630 12.72 -2.35 -48.77
C GLU A 630 13.74 -1.66 -49.70
N LYS A 631 14.64 -0.83 -49.16
CA LYS A 631 15.76 -0.27 -49.92
C LYS A 631 16.73 -1.34 -50.41
N ILE A 632 17.06 -2.35 -49.60
CA ILE A 632 17.88 -3.50 -50.01
C ILE A 632 17.18 -4.26 -51.13
N ARG A 633 15.89 -4.58 -50.97
CA ARG A 633 15.07 -5.28 -51.96
C ARG A 633 15.01 -4.55 -53.32
N ILE A 634 14.85 -3.23 -53.31
CA ILE A 634 14.89 -2.39 -54.54
C ILE A 634 16.27 -2.46 -55.21
N LEU A 635 17.35 -2.43 -54.42
CA LEU A 635 18.72 -2.56 -54.93
C LEU A 635 19.00 -3.97 -55.49
N GLU A 636 18.48 -5.04 -54.86
CA GLU A 636 18.60 -6.41 -55.34
C GLU A 636 17.87 -6.61 -56.68
N VAL A 637 16.64 -6.12 -56.81
CA VAL A 637 15.89 -6.16 -58.09
C VAL A 637 16.60 -5.35 -59.18
N THR A 638 17.20 -4.22 -58.81
CA THR A 638 18.00 -3.39 -59.72
C THR A 638 19.29 -4.09 -60.16
N LEU A 639 19.96 -4.77 -59.22
CA LEU A 639 21.18 -5.56 -59.47
C LEU A 639 20.89 -6.74 -60.40
N GLN A 640 19.87 -7.55 -60.12
CA GLN A 640 19.46 -8.69 -60.97
C GLN A 640 19.10 -8.24 -62.40
N ARG A 641 18.46 -7.07 -62.55
CA ARG A 641 18.20 -6.47 -63.86
C ARG A 641 19.50 -6.09 -64.58
N GLY A 642 20.47 -5.51 -63.86
CA GLY A 642 21.79 -5.17 -64.39
C GLY A 642 22.63 -6.39 -64.76
N GLU A 643 22.62 -7.44 -63.94
CA GLU A 643 23.29 -8.72 -64.19
C GLU A 643 22.73 -9.38 -65.46
N ARG A 644 21.41 -9.48 -65.60
CA ARG A 644 20.76 -10.02 -66.80
C ARG A 644 21.08 -9.21 -68.07
N GLN A 645 21.19 -7.89 -67.96
CA GLN A 645 21.62 -7.04 -69.07
C GLN A 645 23.11 -7.23 -69.40
N TYR A 646 23.97 -7.44 -68.39
CA TYR A 646 25.38 -7.75 -68.58
C TYR A 646 25.58 -9.10 -69.27
N GLU A 647 24.88 -10.15 -68.83
CA GLU A 647 24.88 -11.48 -69.47
C GLU A 647 24.48 -11.41 -70.94
N GLN A 648 23.42 -10.66 -71.27
CA GLN A 648 23.01 -10.41 -72.65
C GLN A 648 24.13 -9.76 -73.47
N ARG A 649 24.84 -8.76 -72.92
CA ARG A 649 25.97 -8.12 -73.61
C ARG A 649 27.21 -9.02 -73.71
N VAL A 650 27.43 -9.94 -72.78
CA VAL A 650 28.49 -10.96 -72.88
C VAL A 650 28.19 -11.93 -74.02
N GLU A 651 26.93 -12.36 -74.18
CA GLU A 651 26.54 -13.23 -75.30
C GLU A 651 26.55 -12.49 -76.65
N ASP A 652 26.09 -11.23 -76.72
CA ASP A 652 26.26 -10.37 -77.91
C ASP A 652 27.74 -10.32 -78.34
N ILE A 653 28.65 -10.09 -77.40
CA ILE A 653 30.10 -10.07 -77.64
C ILE A 653 30.61 -11.46 -78.07
N ARG A 654 30.06 -12.56 -77.53
CA ARG A 654 30.43 -13.93 -77.93
C ARG A 654 30.01 -14.22 -79.38
N LEU A 655 28.79 -13.86 -79.76
CA LEU A 655 28.26 -14.00 -81.12
C LEU A 655 29.04 -13.13 -82.12
N LEU A 656 29.31 -11.86 -81.78
CA LEU A 656 30.13 -10.97 -82.61
C LEU A 656 31.57 -11.49 -82.78
N ARG A 657 32.18 -12.09 -81.74
CA ARG A 657 33.50 -12.75 -81.85
C ARG A 657 33.47 -13.95 -82.80
N LEU A 658 32.41 -14.77 -82.77
CA LEU A 658 32.23 -15.90 -83.68
C LEU A 658 32.07 -15.43 -85.13
N GLU A 659 31.28 -14.39 -85.38
CA GLU A 659 31.10 -13.82 -86.72
C GLU A 659 32.39 -13.16 -87.24
N ILE A 660 33.16 -12.46 -86.39
CA ILE A 660 34.51 -11.98 -86.74
C ILE A 660 35.45 -13.14 -87.12
N ILE A 661 35.37 -14.29 -86.45
CA ILE A 661 36.16 -15.48 -86.80
C ILE A 661 35.70 -16.07 -88.15
N ARG A 662 34.39 -16.11 -88.41
CA ARG A 662 33.82 -16.54 -89.70
C ARG A 662 34.28 -15.62 -90.84
N LEU A 663 34.07 -14.31 -90.73
CA LEU A 663 34.45 -13.33 -91.75
C LEU A 663 35.97 -13.31 -91.99
N ARG A 664 36.80 -13.58 -90.97
CA ARG A 664 38.25 -13.78 -91.14
C ARG A 664 38.59 -15.06 -91.91
N LYS A 665 37.90 -16.17 -91.66
CA LYS A 665 38.08 -17.42 -92.45
C LYS A 665 37.66 -17.21 -93.90
N GLU A 666 36.52 -16.57 -94.12
CA GLU A 666 35.96 -16.24 -95.44
C GLU A 666 36.89 -15.32 -96.23
N LYS A 667 37.37 -14.22 -95.63
CA LYS A 667 38.42 -13.37 -96.21
C LYS A 667 39.66 -14.18 -96.58
N ASN A 668 40.16 -15.04 -95.70
CA ASN A 668 41.38 -15.82 -95.96
C ASN A 668 41.19 -16.84 -97.09
N LEU A 669 39.98 -17.40 -97.28
CA LEU A 669 39.66 -18.25 -98.43
C LEU A 669 39.61 -17.44 -99.72
N LEU A 670 38.99 -16.26 -99.71
CA LEU A 670 38.95 -15.35 -100.86
C LEU A 670 40.34 -14.84 -101.25
N SER A 671 41.20 -14.49 -100.27
CA SER A 671 42.60 -14.11 -100.54
C SER A 671 43.38 -15.23 -101.22
N LYS A 672 43.24 -16.48 -100.77
CA LYS A 672 43.84 -17.64 -101.45
C LYS A 672 43.29 -17.87 -102.86
N GLY A 673 42.00 -17.59 -103.07
CA GLY A 673 41.39 -17.60 -104.40
C GLY A 673 42.01 -16.55 -105.35
N ILE A 674 42.38 -15.39 -104.83
CA ILE A 674 43.07 -14.33 -105.58
C ILE A 674 44.53 -14.69 -105.86
N GLU A 675 45.24 -15.27 -104.88
CA GLU A 675 46.62 -15.78 -105.04
C GLU A 675 46.68 -16.86 -106.14
N ASN A 676 45.80 -17.86 -106.08
CA ASN A 676 45.67 -18.89 -107.12
C ASN A 676 45.32 -18.29 -108.50
N MET A 677 44.57 -17.18 -108.55
CA MET A 677 44.21 -16.52 -109.81
C MET A 677 45.40 -15.80 -110.46
N THR A 678 46.42 -15.36 -109.71
CA THR A 678 47.67 -14.87 -110.32
C THR A 678 48.48 -16.01 -110.95
N ASP A 679 48.54 -17.17 -110.32
CA ASP A 679 49.24 -18.35 -110.87
C ASP A 679 48.52 -18.88 -112.12
N LEU A 680 47.18 -18.97 -112.09
CA LEU A 680 46.37 -19.33 -113.26
C LEU A 680 46.55 -18.37 -114.45
N ARG A 681 46.76 -17.07 -114.19
CA ARG A 681 47.06 -16.09 -115.26
C ARG A 681 48.47 -16.26 -115.83
N LEU A 682 49.46 -16.57 -114.98
CA LEU A 682 50.81 -16.90 -115.43
C LEU A 682 50.81 -18.18 -116.28
N GLU A 683 50.01 -19.18 -115.90
CA GLU A 683 49.93 -20.43 -116.64
C GLU A 683 49.21 -20.26 -117.99
N VAL A 684 48.13 -19.48 -118.04
CA VAL A 684 47.52 -19.06 -119.32
C VAL A 684 48.54 -18.35 -120.22
N PHE A 685 49.33 -17.41 -119.68
CA PHE A 685 50.37 -16.72 -120.46
C PHE A 685 51.51 -17.66 -120.91
N ASN A 686 51.90 -18.64 -120.08
CA ASN A 686 52.87 -19.66 -120.47
C ASN A 686 52.33 -20.51 -121.63
N LEU A 687 51.08 -20.98 -121.54
CA LEU A 687 50.41 -21.77 -122.56
C LEU A 687 50.19 -20.99 -123.86
N GLU A 688 49.82 -19.70 -123.78
CA GLU A 688 49.73 -18.81 -124.94
C GLU A 688 51.10 -18.61 -125.62
N ARG A 689 52.18 -18.45 -124.84
CA ARG A 689 53.55 -18.33 -125.35
C ARG A 689 54.04 -19.64 -125.96
N GLU A 690 53.67 -20.79 -125.42
CA GLU A 690 54.02 -22.10 -125.97
C GLU A 690 53.23 -22.44 -127.23
N LEU A 691 51.94 -22.12 -127.26
CA LEU A 691 51.13 -22.12 -128.48
C LEU A 691 51.72 -21.18 -129.55
N GLY A 692 52.23 -20.01 -129.15
CA GLY A 692 52.95 -19.09 -130.03
C GLY A 692 54.25 -19.67 -130.59
N ARG A 693 55.04 -20.35 -129.75
CA ARG A 693 56.27 -21.06 -130.17
C ARG A 693 55.98 -22.20 -131.13
N GLU A 694 54.98 -23.04 -130.84
CA GLU A 694 54.63 -24.15 -131.73
C GLU A 694 53.98 -23.66 -133.03
N ARG A 695 53.21 -22.55 -133.03
CA ARG A 695 52.78 -21.88 -134.27
C ARG A 695 53.95 -21.35 -135.11
N LEU A 696 54.98 -20.78 -134.49
CA LEU A 696 56.21 -20.37 -135.18
C LEU A 696 57.01 -21.59 -135.68
N ARG A 697 57.01 -22.69 -134.92
CA ARG A 697 57.67 -23.94 -135.30
C ARG A 697 56.99 -24.61 -136.49
N VAL A 698 55.65 -24.63 -136.50
CA VAL A 698 54.85 -25.10 -137.64
C VAL A 698 55.18 -24.26 -138.87
N ARG A 699 55.15 -22.92 -138.79
CA ARG A 699 55.57 -22.06 -139.91
C ARG A 699 57.00 -22.32 -140.39
N ALA A 700 57.96 -22.44 -139.48
CA ALA A 700 59.35 -22.73 -139.86
C ALA A 700 59.51 -24.12 -140.50
N LEU A 701 58.62 -25.08 -140.21
CA LEU A 701 58.56 -26.38 -140.88
C LEU A 701 57.80 -26.32 -142.22
N GLU A 702 56.79 -25.46 -142.35
CA GLU A 702 56.08 -25.16 -143.59
C GLU A 702 57.01 -24.44 -144.59
N GLU A 703 57.69 -23.36 -144.18
CA GLU A 703 58.70 -22.64 -144.97
C GLU A 703 59.87 -23.54 -145.40
N ALA A 704 60.29 -24.47 -144.53
CA ALA A 704 61.30 -25.49 -144.85
C ALA A 704 60.78 -26.62 -145.76
N LEU A 705 59.46 -26.79 -145.89
CA LEU A 705 58.81 -27.66 -146.87
C LEU A 705 58.70 -26.97 -148.24
N GLU A 706 58.39 -25.67 -148.25
CA GLU A 706 58.31 -24.84 -149.46
C GLU A 706 59.70 -24.55 -150.06
N THR A 707 60.75 -24.50 -149.24
CA THR A 707 62.15 -24.29 -149.68
C THR A 707 63.08 -25.45 -149.29
N PRO A 708 62.99 -26.63 -149.96
CA PRO A 708 63.80 -27.80 -149.65
C PRO A 708 65.28 -27.61 -150.05
N LEU A 709 66.07 -26.99 -149.15
CA LEU A 709 67.46 -26.58 -149.38
C LEU A 709 68.49 -27.75 -149.39
N ASN A 710 68.09 -28.94 -149.87
CA ASN A 710 68.95 -30.11 -150.07
C ASN A 710 68.54 -30.86 -151.35
N VAL A 711 69.44 -30.85 -152.35
CA VAL A 711 69.21 -31.45 -153.68
C VAL A 711 69.15 -33.00 -153.66
N HIS A 712 69.49 -33.66 -152.54
CA HIS A 712 69.52 -35.12 -152.44
C HIS A 712 68.77 -35.64 -151.21
N ARG A 713 67.80 -36.55 -151.44
CA ARG A 713 66.87 -37.10 -150.44
C ARG A 713 67.44 -38.28 -149.64
N TRP A 714 68.73 -38.23 -149.27
CA TRP A 714 69.38 -39.23 -148.42
C TRP A 714 70.65 -38.67 -147.75
N ARG A 715 70.89 -39.04 -146.48
CA ARG A 715 72.03 -38.62 -145.66
C ARG A 715 72.48 -39.78 -144.76
N LYS A 716 73.78 -39.98 -144.58
CA LYS A 716 74.33 -40.95 -143.62
C LYS A 716 73.89 -40.58 -142.19
N LEU A 717 73.42 -41.54 -141.41
CA LEU A 717 73.28 -41.36 -139.96
C LEU A 717 74.66 -41.11 -139.34
N GLN A 718 74.76 -40.09 -138.50
CA GLN A 718 75.86 -39.93 -137.56
C GLN A 718 75.32 -40.21 -136.16
N GLY A 719 75.70 -41.36 -135.62
CA GLY A 719 75.35 -41.83 -134.28
C GLY A 719 76.20 -43.03 -133.94
N THR A 720 77.06 -42.88 -132.94
CA THR A 720 77.86 -43.97 -132.37
C THR A 720 77.23 -44.33 -131.04
N ASP A 721 77.03 -45.62 -130.77
CA ASP A 721 76.43 -46.07 -129.51
C ASP A 721 77.30 -45.63 -128.31
N PRO A 722 76.72 -45.02 -127.25
CA PRO A 722 77.50 -44.48 -126.15
C PRO A 722 78.10 -45.60 -125.30
N GLU A 723 79.43 -45.64 -125.30
CA GLU A 723 80.25 -46.62 -124.57
C GLU A 723 79.84 -46.77 -123.10
N SER A 724 79.94 -48.01 -122.58
CA SER A 724 79.48 -48.39 -121.23
C SER A 724 80.01 -47.50 -120.09
N VAL A 725 81.18 -46.87 -120.28
CA VAL A 725 81.75 -45.87 -119.36
C VAL A 725 80.87 -44.62 -119.22
N GLN A 726 80.28 -44.12 -120.32
CA GLN A 726 79.42 -42.93 -120.31
C GLN A 726 78.06 -43.20 -119.63
N LEU A 727 77.48 -44.38 -119.88
CA LEU A 727 76.31 -44.87 -119.15
C LEU A 727 76.61 -45.03 -117.66
N THR A 728 77.77 -45.58 -117.31
CA THR A 728 78.22 -45.72 -115.91
C THR A 728 78.45 -44.36 -115.24
N GLN A 729 78.99 -43.36 -115.95
CA GLN A 729 79.11 -41.99 -115.44
C GLN A 729 77.75 -41.34 -115.21
N LYS A 730 76.80 -41.45 -116.17
CA LYS A 730 75.43 -40.96 -116.00
C LYS A 730 74.74 -41.65 -114.82
N LEU A 731 74.89 -42.97 -114.67
CA LEU A 731 74.34 -43.73 -113.54
C LEU A 731 74.92 -43.23 -112.21
N ARG A 732 76.24 -43.08 -112.09
CA ARG A 732 76.90 -42.55 -110.88
C ARG A 732 76.48 -41.11 -110.56
N LEU A 733 76.31 -40.26 -111.58
CA LEU A 733 75.80 -38.88 -111.41
C LEU A 733 74.33 -38.86 -110.94
N THR A 734 73.47 -39.74 -111.47
CA THR A 734 72.08 -39.86 -110.98
C THR A 734 72.02 -40.46 -109.59
N GLN A 735 72.80 -41.51 -109.28
CA GLN A 735 72.90 -42.07 -107.93
C GLN A 735 73.37 -41.02 -106.92
N LYS A 736 74.37 -40.20 -107.27
CA LYS A 736 74.85 -39.11 -106.39
C LYS A 736 73.80 -38.00 -106.20
N LYS A 737 72.98 -37.69 -107.21
CA LYS A 737 71.82 -36.79 -107.06
C LYS A 737 70.72 -37.38 -106.18
N VAL A 738 70.38 -38.65 -106.37
CA VAL A 738 69.37 -39.36 -105.56
C VAL A 738 69.80 -39.43 -104.10
N LEU A 739 71.07 -39.75 -103.82
CA LEU A 739 71.62 -39.75 -102.46
C LEU A 739 71.49 -38.36 -101.81
N ALA A 740 71.93 -37.29 -102.48
CA ALA A 740 71.79 -35.92 -101.98
C ALA A 740 70.32 -35.49 -101.76
N GLN A 741 69.39 -35.93 -102.63
CA GLN A 741 67.95 -35.68 -102.43
C GLN A 741 67.39 -36.48 -101.25
N SER A 742 67.82 -37.72 -101.03
CA SER A 742 67.41 -38.53 -99.87
C SER A 742 67.96 -37.97 -98.55
N GLU A 743 69.18 -37.44 -98.55
CA GLU A 743 69.80 -36.77 -97.40
C GLU A 743 69.05 -35.47 -97.04
N MET A 744 68.70 -34.65 -98.05
CA MET A 744 67.83 -33.49 -97.88
C MET A 744 66.42 -33.87 -97.36
N LEU A 745 65.86 -35.00 -97.80
CA LEU A 745 64.58 -35.49 -97.30
C LEU A 745 64.66 -35.89 -95.82
N VAL A 746 65.69 -36.63 -95.41
CA VAL A 746 65.92 -37.02 -94.01
C VAL A 746 66.11 -35.79 -93.11
N LEU A 747 66.81 -34.75 -93.59
CA LEU A 747 66.92 -33.47 -92.88
C LEU A 747 65.57 -32.77 -92.73
N LYS A 748 64.73 -32.76 -93.78
CA LYS A 748 63.39 -32.14 -93.71
C LYS A 748 62.39 -32.93 -92.88
N ASP A 749 62.43 -34.25 -92.88
CA ASP A 749 61.66 -35.08 -91.96
C ASP A 749 62.10 -34.89 -90.51
N ARG A 750 63.39 -34.67 -90.26
CA ARG A 750 63.91 -34.31 -88.93
C ARG A 750 63.38 -32.95 -88.48
N GLU A 751 63.48 -31.90 -89.30
CA GLU A 751 62.88 -30.59 -89.02
C GLU A 751 61.37 -30.69 -88.76
N LEU A 752 60.64 -31.48 -89.56
CA LEU A 752 59.21 -31.73 -89.38
C LEU A 752 58.88 -32.52 -88.10
N LYS A 753 59.81 -33.32 -87.57
CA LYS A 753 59.65 -34.05 -86.30
C LYS A 753 59.94 -33.14 -85.11
N GLU A 754 61.00 -32.34 -85.19
CA GLU A 754 61.37 -31.36 -84.16
C GLU A 754 60.31 -30.24 -84.04
N THR A 755 59.78 -29.74 -85.16
CA THR A 755 58.66 -28.76 -85.16
C THR A 755 57.33 -29.35 -84.68
N ARG A 756 57.00 -30.61 -85.00
CA ARG A 756 55.83 -31.30 -84.42
C ARG A 756 55.96 -31.48 -82.90
N ASN A 757 57.15 -31.83 -82.41
CA ASN A 757 57.40 -31.96 -80.98
C ASN A 757 57.26 -30.61 -80.25
N LEU A 758 57.83 -29.53 -80.82
CA LEU A 758 57.65 -28.16 -80.32
C LEU A 758 56.17 -27.74 -80.34
N TYR A 759 55.43 -28.06 -81.40
CA TYR A 759 54.00 -27.77 -81.50
C TYR A 759 53.19 -28.52 -80.43
N SER A 760 53.50 -29.78 -80.14
CA SER A 760 52.87 -30.50 -79.01
C SER A 760 53.22 -29.82 -77.69
N ALA A 761 54.50 -29.61 -77.38
CA ALA A 761 54.91 -29.00 -76.11
C ALA A 761 54.27 -27.62 -75.86
N VAL A 762 54.12 -26.79 -76.91
CA VAL A 762 53.41 -25.51 -76.82
C VAL A 762 51.89 -25.69 -76.65
N LYS A 763 51.27 -26.64 -77.37
CA LYS A 763 49.85 -26.98 -77.22
C LYS A 763 49.52 -27.51 -75.83
N ASP A 764 50.39 -28.36 -75.29
CA ASP A 764 50.25 -28.99 -73.98
C ASP A 764 50.46 -27.94 -72.86
N MET A 765 51.43 -27.02 -73.01
CA MET A 765 51.54 -25.85 -72.13
C MET A 765 50.34 -24.89 -72.23
N LEU A 766 49.74 -24.69 -73.41
CA LEU A 766 48.51 -23.90 -73.55
C LEU A 766 47.30 -24.60 -72.90
N ALA A 767 47.20 -25.92 -72.98
CA ALA A 767 46.15 -26.70 -72.31
C ALA A 767 46.29 -26.67 -70.78
N LEU A 768 47.51 -26.47 -70.27
CA LEU A 768 47.81 -26.24 -68.85
C LEU A 768 47.57 -24.79 -68.38
N GLN A 769 47.33 -23.82 -69.28
CA GLN A 769 46.96 -22.47 -68.87
C GLN A 769 45.44 -22.38 -68.63
N PRO A 770 44.98 -21.99 -67.42
CA PRO A 770 43.57 -21.77 -67.17
C PRO A 770 43.05 -20.62 -68.03
N SER A 771 41.86 -20.78 -68.63
CA SER A 771 41.22 -19.70 -69.38
C SER A 771 40.99 -18.46 -68.49
N PRO A 772 40.86 -17.25 -69.04
CA PRO A 772 40.64 -16.04 -68.23
C PRO A 772 39.42 -16.14 -67.29
N GLU A 773 38.40 -16.90 -67.68
CA GLU A 773 37.20 -17.19 -66.86
C GLU A 773 37.53 -18.16 -65.72
N ILE A 774 38.29 -19.22 -65.98
CA ILE A 774 38.81 -20.12 -64.93
C ILE A 774 39.75 -19.36 -63.99
N GLN A 775 40.57 -18.45 -64.51
CA GLN A 775 41.50 -17.66 -63.69
C GLN A 775 40.77 -16.59 -62.86
N GLN A 776 39.70 -15.97 -63.38
CA GLN A 776 38.84 -15.07 -62.59
C GLN A 776 38.02 -15.83 -61.54
N THR A 777 37.45 -17.00 -61.87
CA THR A 777 36.73 -17.82 -60.89
C THR A 777 37.68 -18.36 -59.83
N LEU A 778 38.90 -18.80 -60.18
CA LEU A 778 39.94 -19.19 -59.22
C LEU A 778 40.32 -18.02 -58.29
N ASN A 779 40.46 -16.80 -58.80
CA ASN A 779 40.70 -15.61 -57.98
C ASN A 779 39.50 -15.30 -57.05
N ARG A 780 38.26 -15.45 -57.53
CA ARG A 780 37.04 -15.27 -56.71
C ARG A 780 36.94 -16.34 -55.63
N THR A 781 37.19 -17.62 -55.95
CA THR A 781 37.16 -18.72 -54.98
C THR A 781 38.33 -18.66 -54.01
N GLN A 782 39.53 -18.23 -54.42
CA GLN A 782 40.64 -17.97 -53.49
C GLN A 782 40.33 -16.83 -52.52
N ARG A 783 39.73 -15.73 -52.96
CA ARG A 783 39.27 -14.65 -52.05
C ARG A 783 38.17 -15.12 -51.11
N ALA A 784 37.18 -15.85 -51.61
CA ALA A 784 36.11 -16.42 -50.80
C ALA A 784 36.64 -17.47 -49.80
N LEU A 785 37.62 -18.28 -50.21
CA LEU A 785 38.31 -19.26 -49.35
C LEU A 785 39.16 -18.55 -48.30
N ALA A 786 39.87 -17.47 -48.63
CA ALA A 786 40.61 -16.66 -47.66
C ALA A 786 39.68 -15.99 -46.65
N GLN A 787 38.54 -15.43 -47.08
CA GLN A 787 37.52 -14.87 -46.20
C GLN A 787 36.85 -15.94 -45.32
N ARG A 788 36.51 -17.11 -45.87
CA ARG A 788 35.99 -18.25 -45.10
C ARG A 788 37.04 -18.82 -44.14
N THR A 789 38.31 -18.85 -44.51
CA THR A 789 39.43 -19.25 -43.64
C THR A 789 39.63 -18.24 -42.53
N SER A 790 39.47 -16.94 -42.79
CA SER A 790 39.52 -15.90 -41.76
C SER A 790 38.34 -16.05 -40.78
N LYS A 791 37.10 -16.18 -41.28
CA LYS A 791 35.93 -16.48 -40.44
C LYS A 791 36.08 -17.79 -39.67
N MET A 792 36.66 -18.83 -40.27
CA MET A 792 36.92 -20.09 -39.59
C MET A 792 38.02 -19.97 -38.53
N LYS A 793 39.03 -19.11 -38.72
CA LYS A 793 40.00 -18.78 -37.66
C LYS A 793 39.36 -18.02 -36.51
N CYS A 794 38.44 -17.09 -36.78
CA CYS A 794 37.63 -16.44 -35.73
C CYS A 794 36.78 -17.47 -34.99
N LEU A 795 36.03 -18.32 -35.71
CA LEU A 795 35.22 -19.37 -35.11
C LEU A 795 36.04 -20.41 -34.35
N ILE A 796 37.25 -20.76 -34.79
CA ILE A 796 38.18 -21.65 -34.05
C ILE A 796 38.71 -20.95 -32.79
N ALA A 797 38.98 -19.65 -32.83
CA ALA A 797 39.37 -18.89 -31.63
C ALA A 797 38.21 -18.76 -30.63
N GLU A 798 36.99 -18.49 -31.10
CA GLU A 798 35.77 -18.48 -30.30
C GLU A 798 35.47 -19.87 -29.71
N LEU A 799 35.55 -20.92 -30.52
CA LEU A 799 35.33 -22.30 -30.10
C LEU A 799 36.41 -22.76 -29.11
N SER A 800 37.69 -22.45 -29.35
CA SER A 800 38.77 -22.73 -28.39
C SER A 800 38.62 -21.92 -27.08
N MET A 801 38.11 -20.69 -27.13
CA MET A 801 37.77 -19.91 -25.93
C MET A 801 36.59 -20.53 -25.17
N ARG A 802 35.58 -21.08 -25.87
CA ARG A 802 34.42 -21.78 -25.29
C ARG A 802 34.78 -23.16 -24.74
N GLU A 803 35.66 -23.89 -25.42
CA GLU A 803 36.28 -25.13 -24.93
C GLU A 803 37.08 -24.84 -23.66
N LYS A 804 37.88 -23.76 -23.65
CA LYS A 804 38.60 -23.35 -22.44
C LYS A 804 37.63 -23.00 -21.31
N GLN A 805 36.59 -22.21 -21.57
CA GLN A 805 35.55 -21.92 -20.57
C GLN A 805 34.87 -23.20 -20.06
N ALA A 806 34.65 -24.19 -20.93
CA ALA A 806 34.09 -25.49 -20.54
C ALA A 806 35.09 -26.38 -19.77
N THR A 807 36.40 -26.29 -20.02
CA THR A 807 37.42 -26.97 -19.21
C THR A 807 37.64 -26.28 -17.87
N ASP A 808 37.62 -24.96 -17.83
CA ASP A 808 37.76 -24.16 -16.60
C ASP A 808 36.56 -24.44 -15.68
N LEU A 809 35.32 -24.42 -16.22
CA LEU A 809 34.10 -24.82 -15.49
C LEU A 809 34.08 -26.30 -15.06
N ARG A 810 34.68 -27.21 -15.84
CA ARG A 810 34.86 -28.62 -15.41
C ARG A 810 35.85 -28.73 -14.26
N LEU A 811 36.98 -28.02 -14.32
CA LEU A 811 37.97 -27.98 -13.24
C LEU A 811 37.40 -27.32 -11.97
N GLU A 812 36.50 -26.34 -12.10
CA GLU A 812 35.74 -25.79 -10.97
C GLU A 812 34.73 -26.80 -10.41
N LEU A 813 34.00 -27.54 -11.25
CA LEU A 813 33.13 -28.63 -10.80
C LEU A 813 33.90 -29.78 -10.13
N ASP A 814 35.06 -30.16 -10.66
CA ASP A 814 35.92 -31.20 -10.08
C ASP A 814 36.51 -30.75 -8.74
N ARG A 815 36.87 -29.47 -8.60
CA ARG A 815 37.26 -28.86 -7.31
C ARG A 815 36.09 -28.85 -6.33
N LEU A 816 34.93 -28.35 -6.73
CA LEU A 816 33.71 -28.33 -5.89
C LEU A 816 33.30 -29.76 -5.46
N ASN A 817 33.47 -30.76 -6.32
CA ASN A 817 33.26 -32.16 -5.97
C ASN A 817 34.32 -32.71 -5.01
N ALA A 818 35.60 -32.36 -5.18
CA ALA A 818 36.67 -32.72 -4.26
C ALA A 818 36.50 -32.04 -2.87
N ASP A 819 36.09 -30.78 -2.85
CA ASP A 819 35.75 -30.06 -1.62
C ASP A 819 34.49 -30.65 -0.97
N LEU A 820 33.45 -30.99 -1.73
CA LEU A 820 32.27 -31.69 -1.22
C LEU A 820 32.63 -33.07 -0.64
N GLN A 821 33.57 -33.80 -1.25
CA GLN A 821 34.11 -35.04 -0.69
C GLN A 821 34.92 -34.79 0.59
N SER A 822 35.76 -33.74 0.61
CA SER A 822 36.51 -33.29 1.80
C SER A 822 35.58 -32.92 2.95
N TYR A 823 34.51 -32.18 2.69
CA TYR A 823 33.48 -31.83 3.68
C TYR A 823 32.70 -33.05 4.16
N LYS A 824 32.32 -33.98 3.27
CA LYS A 824 31.72 -35.26 3.68
C LYS A 824 32.66 -36.09 4.55
N GLN A 825 33.94 -36.16 4.19
CA GLN A 825 34.95 -36.90 4.96
C GLN A 825 35.14 -36.29 6.35
N LYS A 826 35.33 -34.98 6.44
CA LYS A 826 35.38 -34.22 7.71
C LYS A 826 34.08 -34.39 8.53
N TYR A 827 32.92 -34.42 7.89
CA TYR A 827 31.63 -34.68 8.56
C TYR A 827 31.56 -36.09 9.13
N TYR A 828 32.00 -37.12 8.39
CA TYR A 828 32.07 -38.50 8.89
C TYR A 828 33.19 -38.74 9.92
N GLU A 829 34.21 -37.88 9.96
CA GLU A 829 35.23 -37.86 11.02
C GLU A 829 34.72 -37.16 12.28
N LEU A 830 34.07 -35.99 12.14
CA LEU A 830 33.39 -35.28 13.24
C LEU A 830 32.28 -36.14 13.85
N LYS A 831 31.49 -36.83 13.01
CA LYS A 831 30.46 -37.75 13.49
C LYS A 831 31.08 -38.92 14.25
N ARG A 832 32.11 -39.60 13.73
CA ARG A 832 32.82 -40.64 14.49
C ARG A 832 33.47 -40.13 15.77
N ALA A 833 33.88 -38.86 15.83
CA ALA A 833 34.39 -38.24 17.05
C ALA A 833 33.27 -37.97 18.08
N LEU A 834 32.09 -37.54 17.64
CA LEU A 834 30.90 -37.39 18.49
C LEU A 834 30.38 -38.75 18.97
N ASP A 835 30.20 -39.72 18.07
CA ASP A 835 29.82 -41.11 18.39
C ASP A 835 30.80 -41.72 19.42
N ALA A 836 32.10 -41.38 19.33
CA ALA A 836 33.13 -41.82 20.26
C ALA A 836 33.16 -41.06 21.61
N ASP A 837 32.76 -39.78 21.65
CA ASP A 837 32.58 -39.04 22.92
C ASP A 837 31.29 -39.47 23.64
N GLU A 838 30.23 -39.76 22.89
CA GLU A 838 29.00 -40.34 23.41
C GLU A 838 29.25 -41.76 23.98
N ALA A 839 30.03 -42.59 23.28
CA ALA A 839 30.51 -43.87 23.79
C ALA A 839 31.50 -43.75 24.98
N ARG A 840 32.09 -42.57 25.23
CA ARG A 840 32.86 -42.28 26.46
C ARG A 840 31.92 -41.86 27.60
N ARG A 841 30.91 -41.01 27.32
CA ARG A 841 29.88 -40.60 28.30
C ARG A 841 29.06 -41.78 28.82
N LEU A 842 28.84 -42.78 27.98
CA LEU A 842 28.15 -44.04 28.35
C LEU A 842 29.02 -45.02 29.15
N LYS A 843 30.32 -44.76 29.37
CA LYS A 843 31.16 -45.59 30.25
C LYS A 843 31.08 -45.12 31.70
N VAL A 844 30.08 -45.65 32.41
CA VAL A 844 29.97 -45.57 33.88
C VAL A 844 31.27 -46.11 34.54
N PRO A 845 31.90 -45.38 35.48
CA PRO A 845 33.11 -45.85 36.15
C PRO A 845 32.80 -46.95 37.18
N THR A 846 33.24 -48.17 36.92
CA THR A 846 33.28 -49.24 37.94
C THR A 846 34.52 -49.12 38.83
N PRO A 847 34.44 -49.45 40.14
CA PRO A 847 35.47 -49.10 41.12
C PRO A 847 36.76 -49.94 41.03
N VAL A 848 37.82 -49.42 41.65
CA VAL A 848 39.16 -50.01 41.69
C VAL A 848 39.17 -51.31 42.50
N THR A 849 39.75 -52.37 41.91
CA THR A 849 40.28 -53.52 42.65
C THR A 849 41.74 -53.76 42.26
N THR A 850 42.59 -53.97 43.27
CA THR A 850 44.00 -54.32 43.08
C THR A 850 44.17 -55.79 42.72
N PRO A 851 45.25 -56.11 42.00
CA PRO A 851 46.04 -57.30 42.34
C PRO A 851 47.52 -56.96 42.59
N ALA A 852 48.20 -57.85 43.30
CA ALA A 852 49.57 -57.67 43.77
C ALA A 852 50.63 -57.85 42.66
N ALA A 853 51.86 -57.40 42.96
CA ALA A 853 53.07 -57.94 42.32
C ALA A 853 53.24 -59.44 42.68
N PRO A 854 53.94 -60.23 41.85
CA PRO A 854 55.38 -60.33 42.09
C PRO A 854 56.28 -60.55 40.85
N ILE A 855 57.55 -60.16 41.01
CA ILE A 855 58.78 -60.90 40.61
C ILE A 855 58.75 -61.71 39.30
N SER A 856 59.47 -61.22 38.29
CA SER A 856 60.64 -61.92 37.70
C SER A 856 61.42 -61.02 36.75
#